data_AF-A0A818PWQ4-F1
#
_entry.id   AF-A0A818PWQ4-F1
#
_cell.length_a   1.000
_cell.length_b   1.000
_cell.length_c   1.000
_cell.angle_alpha   90.00
_cell.angle_beta   90.00
_cell.angle_gamma   90.00
#
_symmetry.space_group_name_H-M   'P 1'
#
loop_
_entity.id
_entity.type
_entity.pdbx_description
1 polymer ?
#
loop_
_entity_poly.entity_id
_entity_poly.type
_entity_poly.pdbx_seq_one_letter_code
_entity_poly.pdbx_strand_id
1 'polypeptide(L)'
;MAAKSTISELSNKDKSSLSGSKSDRDIVHQPARDYTPITCFFKTCDREDSEKLLRESYSSNKQKNGIYMLRQSTRDENKFILSLIKDGQCYHYRAHHAGNGTFLDEKTDSVFYSLDGLLEYYQTDGVRHLRCPLTIPLRGHSLPAFAQRRGVTTALHQAASEGQKDVVSQILNDHDCPDIHCKNEEGNTPLHEACFFGRDDVVKELLKAGASWKFVNKLGWTSLHQAALGNCPTVVDILVNRAQADVDARNPFNLYAPIHCAAACNNVETIATLIAHDSPLRPLTENGETPYDLAIKHNGSECIEKLAAARSKPALSRRINYYHGSLTNNQMRAILNHFKKHDGFFFVRQSSSVQDDYAISIIWQNSLVHVKLHKKNSHSYYFEDRLHYHDSLEHAIDYFMKVYKSVIKPLSPEVVKSTNMDESSPRLFSSPSKSLKGFAEAIHGSTSFDFGSNSENNPFKERKRPVHNQQKMLPTIEQKLVNPLVNKKVVSIREDQLTFGDLLGEGNFGKVYAGKYREEHGKGRMVPVAIKVLKTTMDSSSKEEMKKEAFVMKELSHPCIVRLYGVAQSKKLNSTLMVQELLLMGSLLDYLKAHVTNSARSLFALWVTQIIHGMAYMEKKRFVHRDLAARNILMQSHSRIKISDFGLSRSVDSDNYYFQQSDTPIPIAWYAPESLNQSKFTSKSDVWSFGITMWEIYTFGTYPYGTMHNEEIYPYIASGGRLHRPSGCSSSVYEIMRQCWMFEAHDRPSFPELLKILGNRSEFVSAVQHFHQLSRN
;
A
#
# COMPACT_ATOMS: atom_id res chain seq x y z
N MET A 1 -27.15 21.72 23.74
CA MET A 1 -26.94 20.27 23.97
C MET A 1 -27.02 19.46 22.68
N ALA A 2 -28.11 19.51 21.89
CA ALA A 2 -28.28 18.72 20.65
C ALA A 2 -27.04 18.69 19.73
N ALA A 3 -26.43 19.85 19.43
CA ALA A 3 -25.24 19.91 18.57
C ALA A 3 -24.01 19.10 19.09
N LYS A 4 -23.89 18.86 20.41
CA LYS A 4 -22.87 17.95 20.98
C LYS A 4 -23.24 16.47 20.83
N SER A 5 -24.54 16.14 20.72
CA SER A 5 -24.93 14.77 20.32
C SER A 5 -24.59 14.54 18.85
N THR A 6 -24.75 15.50 17.95
CA THR A 6 -24.42 15.34 16.51
C THR A 6 -22.99 14.86 16.24
N ILE A 7 -21.97 15.47 16.85
CA ILE A 7 -20.56 15.03 16.68
C ILE A 7 -20.33 13.64 17.31
N SER A 8 -20.92 13.39 18.48
CA SER A 8 -20.90 12.09 19.13
C SER A 8 -21.60 11.01 18.28
N GLU A 9 -22.71 11.35 17.64
CA GLU A 9 -23.54 10.48 16.81
C GLU A 9 -22.92 10.21 15.45
N LEU A 10 -22.20 11.14 14.82
CA LEU A 10 -21.38 10.79 13.66
C LEU A 10 -20.28 9.80 14.06
N SER A 11 -19.63 10.01 15.22
CA SER A 11 -18.63 9.08 15.77
C SER A 11 -19.21 7.75 16.29
N ASN A 12 -20.52 7.67 16.54
CA ASN A 12 -21.16 6.49 17.16
C ASN A 12 -22.19 5.79 16.25
N LYS A 13 -22.74 6.41 15.20
CA LYS A 13 -23.62 5.75 14.21
C LYS A 13 -22.83 4.86 13.27
N ASP A 14 -21.59 5.26 12.92
CA ASP A 14 -20.59 4.37 12.30
C ASP A 14 -20.11 3.24 13.25
N LYS A 15 -20.47 3.28 14.55
CA LYS A 15 -20.33 2.14 15.47
C LYS A 15 -21.64 1.35 15.63
N SER A 16 -22.82 1.96 15.47
CA SER A 16 -24.10 1.26 15.65
C SER A 16 -24.50 0.38 14.48
N SER A 17 -23.89 0.55 13.30
CA SER A 17 -23.94 -0.43 12.20
C SER A 17 -23.17 -1.74 12.52
N LEU A 18 -22.46 -1.80 13.65
CA LEU A 18 -21.71 -2.98 14.13
C LEU A 18 -22.40 -3.72 15.30
N SER A 19 -23.74 -3.73 15.37
CA SER A 19 -24.49 -4.51 16.38
C SER A 19 -24.93 -5.90 15.86
N GLY A 20 -23.96 -6.75 15.48
CA GLY A 20 -24.18 -8.06 14.86
C GLY A 20 -23.83 -9.29 15.71
N SER A 21 -23.08 -9.14 16.80
CA SER A 21 -22.87 -10.17 17.83
C SER A 21 -22.11 -9.61 19.04
N LYS A 22 -22.44 -10.12 20.23
CA LYS A 22 -21.58 -10.11 21.42
C LYS A 22 -20.57 -11.26 21.27
N SER A 23 -19.30 -11.17 21.64
CA SER A 23 -18.50 -10.05 22.18
C SER A 23 -16.99 -10.43 22.01
N ASP A 24 -15.98 -9.62 22.35
CA ASP A 24 -15.90 -8.34 23.05
C ASP A 24 -15.02 -7.35 22.27
N ARG A 25 -15.26 -6.04 22.47
CA ARG A 25 -14.43 -4.95 21.94
C ARG A 25 -14.42 -3.74 22.86
N ASP A 26 -13.41 -3.66 23.71
CA ASP A 26 -12.99 -2.38 24.28
C ASP A 26 -12.45 -1.49 23.15
N ILE A 27 -13.34 -0.70 22.55
CA ILE A 27 -12.92 0.60 22.03
C ILE A 27 -12.41 1.35 23.24
N VAL A 28 -11.11 1.64 23.29
CA VAL A 28 -10.49 2.38 24.39
C VAL A 28 -10.87 3.87 24.30
N HIS A 29 -12.15 4.14 24.56
CA HIS A 29 -12.47 5.18 25.52
C HIS A 29 -11.72 4.82 26.81
N GLN A 30 -10.52 5.40 26.99
CA GLN A 30 -10.12 5.66 28.37
C GLN A 30 -11.28 6.47 28.99
N PRO A 31 -11.69 6.18 30.23
CA PRO A 31 -12.47 7.16 30.99
C PRO A 31 -11.67 8.47 31.06
N ALA A 32 -12.27 9.52 31.61
CA ALA A 32 -11.51 10.70 32.01
C ALA A 32 -10.52 10.33 33.14
N ARG A 33 -9.38 9.72 32.78
CA ARG A 33 -8.14 9.86 33.54
C ARG A 33 -7.83 11.34 33.53
N ASP A 34 -7.64 11.92 34.70
CA ASP A 34 -7.39 13.36 34.85
C ASP A 34 -6.25 13.78 33.93
N TYR A 35 -6.54 14.69 32.98
CA TYR A 35 -5.55 15.15 32.01
C TYR A 35 -4.45 15.90 32.78
N THR A 36 -3.40 15.18 33.09
CA THR A 36 -2.21 15.70 33.77
C THR A 36 -1.34 16.31 32.69
N PRO A 37 -1.20 17.65 32.62
CA PRO A 37 -0.45 18.29 31.54
C PRO A 37 0.99 17.81 31.54
N ILE A 38 1.57 17.58 30.37
CA ILE A 38 2.97 17.13 30.29
C ILE A 38 3.91 18.28 30.68
N THR A 39 4.33 18.26 31.95
CA THR A 39 5.22 19.26 32.56
C THR A 39 6.70 18.86 32.44
N CYS A 40 7.18 18.67 31.20
CA CYS A 40 8.60 18.43 30.92
C CYS A 40 9.16 19.31 29.79
N PHE A 41 8.50 20.45 29.52
CA PHE A 41 8.90 21.40 28.50
C PHE A 41 9.82 22.52 29.02
N PHE A 42 10.84 22.87 28.23
CA PHE A 42 11.82 23.90 28.55
C PHE A 42 11.98 24.84 27.34
N LYS A 43 11.51 26.09 27.44
CA LYS A 43 11.50 27.04 26.31
C LYS A 43 12.91 27.52 25.93
N THR A 44 13.72 27.90 26.91
CA THR A 44 15.02 28.57 26.72
C THR A 44 16.21 27.70 27.15
N CYS A 45 16.10 26.38 26.99
CA CYS A 45 17.16 25.44 27.35
C CYS A 45 17.95 25.01 26.10
N ASP A 46 19.25 25.28 26.12
CA ASP A 46 20.14 24.97 25.00
C ASP A 46 20.58 23.48 25.02
N ARG A 47 21.67 23.11 24.33
CA ARG A 47 22.17 21.73 24.42
C ARG A 47 22.88 21.45 25.74
N GLU A 48 23.81 22.31 26.16
CA GLU A 48 24.71 22.04 27.27
C GLU A 48 23.96 22.05 28.61
N ASP A 49 23.03 23.00 28.79
CA ASP A 49 22.08 22.99 29.91
C ASP A 49 21.26 21.69 29.95
N SER A 50 20.77 21.22 28.79
CA SER A 50 19.96 20.01 28.72
C SER A 50 20.74 18.75 29.09
N GLU A 51 22.02 18.66 28.71
CA GLU A 51 22.86 17.53 29.11
C GLU A 51 23.25 17.61 30.59
N LYS A 52 23.49 18.81 31.12
CA LYS A 52 23.76 19.05 32.55
C LYS A 52 22.58 18.61 33.42
N LEU A 53 21.39 19.14 33.17
CA LEU A 53 20.16 18.84 33.93
C LEU A 53 19.81 17.34 33.89
N LEU A 54 20.02 16.69 32.74
CA LEU A 54 19.81 15.25 32.61
C LEU A 54 20.85 14.43 33.42
N ARG A 55 22.14 14.82 33.43
CA ARG A 55 23.19 14.15 34.23
C ARG A 55 23.01 14.34 35.74
N GLU A 56 22.62 15.52 36.17
CA GLU A 56 22.28 15.82 37.57
C GLU A 56 21.09 14.96 38.03
N SER A 57 20.00 14.98 37.26
CA SER A 57 18.81 14.16 37.54
C SER A 57 19.10 12.65 37.51
N TYR A 58 19.93 12.18 36.58
CA TYR A 58 20.38 10.77 36.51
C TYR A 58 21.15 10.33 37.76
N SER A 59 22.03 11.19 38.25
CA SER A 59 22.77 10.95 39.50
C SER A 59 21.81 10.87 40.69
N SER A 60 20.90 11.83 40.83
CA SER A 60 19.89 11.85 41.90
C SER A 60 18.90 10.68 41.85
N ASN A 61 18.54 10.20 40.66
CA ASN A 61 17.56 9.12 40.47
C ASN A 61 18.18 7.71 40.47
N LYS A 62 19.32 7.51 41.15
CA LYS A 62 20.04 6.22 41.24
C LYS A 62 20.38 5.64 39.86
N GLN A 63 20.87 6.48 38.94
CA GLN A 63 21.32 6.10 37.59
C GLN A 63 20.24 5.41 36.73
N LYS A 64 18.96 5.77 36.94
CA LYS A 64 17.84 5.28 36.11
C LYS A 64 17.91 5.81 34.68
N ASN A 65 17.96 4.89 33.72
CA ASN A 65 17.86 5.19 32.29
C ASN A 65 16.45 5.66 31.89
N GLY A 66 16.39 6.54 30.88
CA GLY A 66 15.14 7.01 30.27
C GLY A 66 14.55 8.29 30.89
N ILE A 67 15.31 8.99 31.74
CA ILE A 67 14.93 10.36 32.15
C ILE A 67 14.98 11.26 30.91
N TYR A 68 13.96 12.08 30.70
CA TYR A 68 13.79 12.86 29.46
C TYR A 68 13.16 14.24 29.68
N MET A 69 13.42 15.14 28.73
CA MET A 69 12.85 16.50 28.66
C MET A 69 12.56 16.85 27.20
N LEU A 70 11.56 17.72 26.97
CA LEU A 70 11.34 18.35 25.67
C LEU A 70 11.79 19.81 25.75
N ARG A 71 12.52 20.30 24.76
CA ARG A 71 12.98 21.70 24.73
C ARG A 71 12.87 22.29 23.33
N GLN A 72 12.60 23.59 23.25
CA GLN A 72 12.59 24.32 21.98
C GLN A 72 14.03 24.61 21.52
N SER A 73 14.25 24.71 20.22
CA SER A 73 15.55 25.09 19.66
C SER A 73 15.78 26.58 19.84
N THR A 74 16.85 26.94 20.57
CA THR A 74 17.33 28.32 20.73
C THR A 74 17.81 28.97 19.42
N ARG A 75 17.79 28.26 18.30
CA ARG A 75 18.17 28.73 16.95
C ARG A 75 17.01 28.73 15.94
N ASP A 76 15.86 28.16 16.28
CA ASP A 76 14.73 27.97 15.36
C ASP A 76 13.47 27.65 16.15
N GLU A 77 12.54 28.60 16.25
CA GLU A 77 11.35 28.44 17.08
C GLU A 77 10.43 27.30 16.62
N ASN A 78 10.54 26.81 15.37
CA ASN A 78 9.78 25.66 14.88
C ASN A 78 10.41 24.31 15.23
N LYS A 79 11.62 24.25 15.81
CA LYS A 79 12.32 22.99 16.10
C LYS A 79 12.18 22.50 17.54
N PHE A 80 11.47 21.39 17.66
CA PHE A 80 11.33 20.45 18.77
C PHE A 80 12.65 19.70 19.05
N ILE A 81 13.14 19.60 20.29
CA ILE A 81 14.15 18.60 20.68
C ILE A 81 13.68 17.79 21.90
N LEU A 82 13.44 16.49 21.70
CA LEU A 82 13.34 15.50 22.77
C LEU A 82 14.76 15.09 23.19
N SER A 83 15.13 15.35 24.44
CA SER A 83 16.44 15.01 25.00
C SER A 83 16.26 13.96 26.11
N LEU A 84 17.06 12.89 26.10
CA LEU A 84 16.97 11.79 27.06
C LEU A 84 18.35 11.25 27.43
N ILE A 85 18.47 10.64 28.61
CA ILE A 85 19.73 10.06 29.11
C ILE A 85 19.68 8.54 29.29
N LYS A 86 20.77 7.89 28.93
CA LYS A 86 21.00 6.45 29.11
C LYS A 86 22.48 6.19 29.35
N ASP A 87 22.80 5.39 30.37
CA ASP A 87 24.17 4.93 30.66
C ASP A 87 25.16 6.12 30.80
N GLY A 88 24.68 7.23 31.41
CA GLY A 88 25.38 8.52 31.53
C GLY A 88 25.42 9.39 30.25
N GLN A 89 25.04 8.84 29.09
CA GLN A 89 25.10 9.50 27.78
C GLN A 89 23.77 10.15 27.39
N CYS A 90 23.83 11.37 26.88
CA CYS A 90 22.66 12.13 26.43
C CYS A 90 22.41 11.96 24.93
N TYR A 91 21.14 11.83 24.56
CA TYR A 91 20.68 11.65 23.19
C TYR A 91 19.58 12.66 22.87
N HIS A 92 19.59 13.18 21.64
CA HIS A 92 18.66 14.23 21.20
C HIS A 92 17.97 13.81 19.90
N TYR A 93 16.65 13.99 19.86
CA TYR A 93 15.75 13.64 18.77
C TYR A 93 14.99 14.90 18.37
N ARG A 94 14.86 15.17 17.08
CA ARG A 94 14.32 16.43 16.56
C ARG A 94 12.94 16.25 15.93
N ALA A 95 12.10 17.26 16.12
CA ALA A 95 10.84 17.40 15.39
C ALA A 95 10.70 18.83 14.86
N HIS A 96 10.04 19.00 13.72
CA HIS A 96 9.84 20.28 13.06
C HIS A 96 8.36 20.62 12.95
N HIS A 97 7.94 21.74 13.53
CA HIS A 97 6.59 22.28 13.39
C HIS A 97 6.36 22.81 11.96
N ALA A 98 5.43 22.22 11.23
CA ALA A 98 5.17 22.51 9.82
C ALA A 98 4.25 23.73 9.57
N GLY A 99 4.08 24.62 10.56
CA GLY A 99 3.29 25.86 10.43
C GLY A 99 1.76 25.66 10.30
N ASN A 100 1.30 24.42 10.41
CA ASN A 100 -0.11 24.00 10.28
C ASN A 100 -0.63 23.33 11.56
N GLY A 101 0.08 23.45 12.70
CA GLY A 101 -0.23 22.72 13.93
C GLY A 101 0.25 21.27 13.96
N THR A 102 1.02 20.82 12.96
CA THR A 102 1.63 19.48 12.94
C THR A 102 3.14 19.52 13.13
N PHE A 103 3.70 18.42 13.62
CA PHE A 103 5.09 18.24 13.98
C PHE A 103 5.64 17.01 13.24
N LEU A 104 6.58 17.22 12.31
CA LEU A 104 7.28 16.17 11.60
C LEU A 104 8.48 15.70 12.42
N ASP A 105 8.52 14.44 12.82
CA ASP A 105 9.66 13.84 13.53
C ASP A 105 10.80 13.50 12.56
N GLU A 106 11.96 14.18 12.69
CA GLU A 106 13.15 13.99 11.83
C GLU A 106 13.76 12.56 11.96
N LYS A 107 13.26 11.74 12.89
CA LYS A 107 13.76 10.40 13.18
C LYS A 107 12.99 9.28 12.46
N THR A 108 11.72 9.50 12.12
CA THR A 108 10.82 8.49 11.53
C THR A 108 10.02 8.99 10.33
N ASP A 109 10.13 10.28 9.97
CA ASP A 109 9.28 11.00 9.01
C ASP A 109 7.77 10.97 9.36
N SER A 110 7.42 10.69 10.62
CA SER A 110 6.03 10.64 11.09
C SER A 110 5.51 12.05 11.39
N VAL A 111 4.24 12.31 11.05
CA VAL A 111 3.55 13.58 11.32
C VAL A 111 2.62 13.42 12.52
N PHE A 112 2.81 14.28 13.53
CA PHE A 112 1.99 14.31 14.75
C PHE A 112 1.22 15.63 14.85
N TYR A 113 -0.04 15.60 15.29
CA TYR A 113 -0.91 16.79 15.43
C TYR A 113 -0.74 17.51 16.78
N SER A 114 0.27 17.12 17.56
CA SER A 114 0.48 17.51 18.96
C SER A 114 1.81 16.95 19.50
N LEU A 115 2.57 17.70 20.30
CA LEU A 115 3.83 17.25 20.92
C LEU A 115 3.63 16.24 22.05
N ASP A 116 2.53 16.31 22.82
CA ASP A 116 2.14 15.25 23.76
C ASP A 116 1.83 13.94 23.03
N GLY A 117 1.23 14.01 21.83
CA GLY A 117 1.06 12.83 20.97
C GLY A 117 2.38 12.24 20.42
N LEU A 118 3.39 13.07 20.16
CA LEU A 118 4.74 12.62 19.82
C LEU A 118 5.43 11.94 21.02
N LEU A 119 5.24 12.47 22.23
CA LEU A 119 5.77 11.87 23.46
C LEU A 119 5.06 10.58 23.84
N GLU A 120 3.73 10.50 23.69
CA GLU A 120 2.94 9.27 23.88
C GLU A 120 3.40 8.18 22.92
N TYR A 121 3.55 8.49 21.62
CA TYR A 121 4.15 7.57 20.65
C TYR A 121 5.53 7.09 21.10
N TYR A 122 6.41 7.99 21.54
CA TYR A 122 7.75 7.62 22.02
C TYR A 122 7.78 6.87 23.37
N GLN A 123 6.67 6.85 24.12
CA GLN A 123 6.45 5.99 25.29
C GLN A 123 5.90 4.61 24.92
N THR A 124 5.22 4.48 23.77
CA THR A 124 4.59 3.23 23.29
C THR A 124 5.30 2.66 22.04
N ASP A 125 4.77 2.90 20.84
CA ASP A 125 5.21 2.28 19.59
C ASP A 125 6.60 2.77 19.13
N GLY A 126 6.91 4.04 19.44
CA GLY A 126 8.12 4.75 19.04
C GLY A 126 9.37 4.39 19.85
N VAL A 127 9.23 3.68 20.98
CA VAL A 127 10.35 3.31 21.89
C VAL A 127 11.52 2.67 21.12
N ARG A 128 11.24 1.85 20.11
CA ARG A 128 12.23 1.18 19.24
C ARG A 128 13.14 2.12 18.43
N HIS A 129 12.77 3.39 18.29
CA HIS A 129 13.55 4.41 17.58
C HIS A 129 14.44 5.24 18.51
N LEU A 130 14.24 5.12 19.83
CA LEU A 130 15.04 5.74 20.89
C LEU A 130 16.22 4.82 21.33
N ARG A 131 17.13 5.33 22.17
CA ARG A 131 18.20 4.51 22.80
C ARG A 131 17.74 3.72 24.02
N CYS A 132 16.69 4.18 24.67
CA CYS A 132 15.95 3.53 25.76
C CYS A 132 14.52 4.11 25.78
N PRO A 133 13.57 3.48 26.49
CA PRO A 133 12.21 4.03 26.66
C PRO A 133 12.23 5.35 27.44
N LEU A 134 11.21 6.19 27.21
CA LEU A 134 10.94 7.35 28.06
C LEU A 134 10.33 6.88 29.38
N THR A 135 11.02 7.06 30.50
CA THR A 135 10.62 6.52 31.82
C THR A 135 10.25 7.60 32.84
N ILE A 136 11.02 8.69 32.91
CA ILE A 136 10.84 9.74 33.93
C ILE A 136 10.86 11.11 33.24
N PRO A 137 9.74 11.86 33.22
CA PRO A 137 9.77 13.25 32.76
C PRO A 137 10.56 14.11 33.76
N LEU A 138 11.59 14.79 33.27
CA LEU A 138 12.27 15.85 34.02
C LEU A 138 11.30 17.03 34.17
N ARG A 139 11.02 17.43 35.42
CA ARG A 139 10.00 18.44 35.72
C ARG A 139 10.40 19.81 35.18
N GLY A 140 9.57 20.35 34.29
CA GLY A 140 9.69 21.68 33.69
C GLY A 140 8.32 22.33 33.56
N HIS A 141 8.13 23.17 32.55
CA HIS A 141 6.85 23.80 32.23
C HIS A 141 5.94 22.85 31.43
N SER A 142 4.66 23.21 31.32
CA SER A 142 3.73 22.60 30.36
C SER A 142 4.15 22.89 28.92
N LEU A 143 3.78 22.00 27.98
CA LEU A 143 3.90 22.23 26.53
C LEU A 143 3.21 23.55 26.10
N PRO A 144 3.66 24.23 25.02
CA PRO A 144 2.96 25.37 24.42
C PRO A 144 1.52 24.99 24.06
N ALA A 145 0.55 25.90 24.24
CA ALA A 145 -0.87 25.56 24.17
C ALA A 145 -1.31 25.08 22.77
N PHE A 146 -0.83 25.73 21.69
CA PHE A 146 -1.01 25.26 20.31
C PHE A 146 -0.52 23.82 20.05
N ALA A 147 0.50 23.39 20.80
CA ALA A 147 1.20 22.13 20.61
C ALA A 147 0.62 20.97 21.43
N GLN A 148 -0.33 21.20 22.33
CA GLN A 148 -1.02 20.15 23.09
C GLN A 148 -2.08 19.43 22.23
N ARG A 149 -2.56 18.24 22.64
CA ARG A 149 -3.72 17.58 22.02
C ARG A 149 -5.06 18.07 22.60
N ARG A 150 -5.04 18.48 23.87
CA ARG A 150 -6.14 19.07 24.65
C ARG A 150 -5.53 20.06 25.65
N GLY A 151 -6.31 21.05 26.07
CA GLY A 151 -5.93 21.97 27.14
C GLY A 151 -7.16 22.42 27.93
N VAL A 152 -7.11 23.61 28.50
CA VAL A 152 -8.20 24.20 29.31
C VAL A 152 -9.06 25.17 28.50
N THR A 153 -10.36 25.20 28.78
CA THR A 153 -11.30 26.15 28.19
C THR A 153 -11.01 27.57 28.71
N THR A 154 -10.52 28.45 27.84
CA THR A 154 -10.19 29.85 28.19
C THR A 154 -11.37 30.80 27.94
N ALA A 155 -11.34 32.00 28.53
CA ALA A 155 -12.34 33.04 28.26
C ALA A 155 -12.49 33.35 26.76
N LEU A 156 -11.38 33.28 26.00
CA LEU A 156 -11.39 33.45 24.54
C LEU A 156 -12.22 32.37 23.82
N HIS A 157 -12.22 31.11 24.30
CA HIS A 157 -13.12 30.08 23.76
C HIS A 157 -14.58 30.40 24.05
N GLN A 158 -14.90 30.81 25.29
CA GLN A 158 -16.28 31.10 25.69
C GLN A 158 -16.85 32.27 24.88
N ALA A 159 -16.15 33.42 24.88
CA ALA A 159 -16.52 34.60 24.09
C ALA A 159 -16.64 34.27 22.60
N ALA A 160 -15.75 33.42 22.07
CA ALA A 160 -15.80 32.99 20.68
C ALA A 160 -17.00 32.09 20.34
N SER A 161 -17.40 31.19 21.25
CA SER A 161 -18.59 30.34 21.09
C SER A 161 -19.91 31.11 21.22
N GLU A 162 -19.97 32.11 22.10
CA GLU A 162 -21.14 32.96 22.32
C GLU A 162 -21.30 34.03 21.24
N GLY A 163 -20.21 34.40 20.55
CA GLY A 163 -20.21 35.43 19.52
C GLY A 163 -19.92 36.84 20.05
N GLN A 164 -19.36 36.97 21.26
CA GLN A 164 -19.06 38.24 21.92
C GLN A 164 -17.87 38.95 21.24
N LYS A 165 -18.10 39.55 20.08
CA LYS A 165 -17.07 40.16 19.23
C LYS A 165 -16.17 41.13 20.00
N ASP A 166 -16.75 42.06 20.77
CA ASP A 166 -15.99 43.11 21.45
C ASP A 166 -15.13 42.57 22.59
N VAL A 167 -15.59 41.53 23.30
CA VAL A 167 -14.81 40.81 24.32
C VAL A 167 -13.68 40.00 23.68
N VAL A 168 -13.92 39.36 22.53
CA VAL A 168 -12.85 38.73 21.73
C VAL A 168 -11.83 39.77 21.29
N SER A 169 -12.25 40.94 20.79
CA SER A 169 -11.34 42.03 20.44
C SER A 169 -10.60 42.64 21.64
N GLN A 170 -11.21 42.71 22.83
CA GLN A 170 -10.51 43.14 24.05
C GLN A 170 -9.41 42.13 24.43
N ILE A 171 -9.74 40.84 24.54
CA ILE A 171 -8.79 39.78 24.88
C ILE A 171 -7.62 39.72 23.88
N LEU A 172 -7.88 39.88 22.58
CA LEU A 172 -6.86 39.85 21.54
C LEU A 172 -5.94 41.10 21.49
N ASN A 173 -6.31 42.19 22.18
CA ASN A 173 -5.46 43.38 22.32
C ASN A 173 -4.82 43.50 23.72
N ASP A 174 -5.11 42.56 24.62
CA ASP A 174 -4.50 42.51 25.95
C ASP A 174 -3.03 42.06 25.86
N HIS A 175 -2.17 42.58 26.74
CA HIS A 175 -0.78 42.13 26.85
C HIS A 175 -0.68 40.69 27.38
N ASP A 176 -1.64 40.25 28.21
CA ASP A 176 -1.75 38.87 28.72
C ASP A 176 -2.67 37.99 27.85
N CYS A 177 -2.86 38.34 26.56
CA CYS A 177 -3.67 37.56 25.62
C CYS A 177 -3.24 36.06 25.59
N PRO A 178 -4.17 35.11 25.76
CA PRO A 178 -3.86 33.69 25.60
C PRO A 178 -3.50 33.38 24.15
N ASP A 179 -2.66 32.36 23.95
CA ASP A 179 -2.32 31.79 22.64
C ASP A 179 -3.58 31.60 21.77
N ILE A 180 -3.65 32.27 20.61
CA ILE A 180 -4.81 32.25 19.70
C ILE A 180 -5.06 30.86 19.07
N HIS A 181 -4.12 29.93 19.23
CA HIS A 181 -4.24 28.52 18.88
C HIS A 181 -4.32 27.61 20.11
N CYS A 182 -4.51 28.15 21.33
CA CYS A 182 -4.77 27.36 22.53
C CYS A 182 -5.97 26.42 22.31
N LYS A 183 -5.96 25.27 22.98
CA LYS A 183 -6.96 24.22 22.82
C LYS A 183 -7.72 23.98 24.11
N ASN A 184 -9.02 23.74 24.02
CA ASN A 184 -9.85 23.30 25.14
C ASN A 184 -9.80 21.78 25.36
N GLU A 185 -10.68 21.26 26.23
CA GLU A 185 -10.83 19.83 26.55
C GLU A 185 -11.28 18.97 25.35
N GLU A 186 -11.90 19.62 24.35
CA GLU A 186 -12.27 19.02 23.07
C GLU A 186 -11.15 19.09 22.02
N GLY A 187 -10.03 19.74 22.34
CA GLY A 187 -8.93 20.00 21.41
C GLY A 187 -9.27 21.10 20.40
N ASN A 188 -10.47 21.68 20.46
CA ASN A 188 -10.90 22.79 19.63
C ASN A 188 -10.09 24.04 20.02
N THR A 189 -9.78 24.89 19.04
CA THR A 189 -9.28 26.26 19.29
C THR A 189 -10.45 27.26 19.30
N PRO A 190 -10.29 28.52 19.73
CA PRO A 190 -11.37 29.51 19.67
C PRO A 190 -11.98 29.69 18.28
N LEU A 191 -11.17 29.53 17.22
CA LEU A 191 -11.66 29.55 15.83
C LEU A 191 -12.58 28.37 15.51
N HIS A 192 -12.32 27.17 16.06
CA HIS A 192 -13.19 26.01 15.86
C HIS A 192 -14.56 26.22 16.50
N GLU A 193 -14.59 26.76 17.72
CA GLU A 193 -15.85 27.08 18.42
C GLU A 193 -16.64 28.16 17.66
N ALA A 194 -15.98 29.26 17.27
CA ALA A 194 -16.60 30.34 16.49
C ALA A 194 -17.16 29.84 15.15
N CYS A 195 -16.47 28.90 14.50
CA CYS A 195 -16.92 28.31 13.24
C CYS A 195 -18.10 27.35 13.42
N PHE A 196 -18.12 26.55 14.49
CA PHE A 196 -19.23 25.62 14.79
C PHE A 196 -20.53 26.35 15.15
N PHE A 197 -20.44 27.50 15.81
CA PHE A 197 -21.59 28.30 16.24
C PHE A 197 -21.97 29.47 15.31
N GLY A 198 -21.39 29.53 14.10
CA GLY A 198 -21.78 30.53 13.08
C GLY A 198 -21.43 31.97 13.44
N ARG A 199 -20.32 32.20 14.15
CA ARG A 199 -19.98 33.51 14.73
C ARG A 199 -19.16 34.36 13.76
N ASP A 200 -19.77 34.71 12.63
CA ASP A 200 -19.12 35.41 11.50
C ASP A 200 -18.15 36.53 11.89
N ASP A 201 -18.54 37.46 12.75
CA ASP A 201 -17.69 38.60 13.12
C ASP A 201 -16.56 38.22 14.08
N VAL A 202 -16.76 37.23 14.95
CA VAL A 202 -15.68 36.63 15.75
C VAL A 202 -14.69 35.90 14.83
N VAL A 203 -15.18 35.14 13.85
CA VAL A 203 -14.32 34.47 12.85
C VAL A 203 -13.49 35.51 12.09
N LYS A 204 -14.10 36.64 11.67
CA LYS A 204 -13.38 37.73 10.99
C LYS A 204 -12.27 38.35 11.86
N GLU A 205 -12.52 38.64 13.14
CA GLU A 205 -11.49 39.20 14.03
C GLU A 205 -10.41 38.19 14.42
N LEU A 206 -10.77 36.93 14.69
CA LEU A 206 -9.79 35.86 14.96
C LEU A 206 -8.85 35.66 13.77
N LEU A 207 -9.38 35.56 12.54
CA LEU A 207 -8.56 35.43 11.33
C LEU A 207 -7.66 36.66 11.12
N LYS A 208 -8.17 37.87 11.39
CA LYS A 208 -7.41 39.13 11.33
C LYS A 208 -6.28 39.18 12.38
N ALA A 209 -6.47 38.57 13.54
CA ALA A 209 -5.44 38.37 14.57
C ALA A 209 -4.53 37.15 14.31
N GLY A 210 -4.61 36.52 13.12
CA GLY A 210 -3.72 35.44 12.71
C GLY A 210 -4.19 34.02 13.05
N ALA A 211 -5.44 33.81 13.47
CA ALA A 211 -5.97 32.48 13.74
C ALA A 211 -5.88 31.58 12.48
N SER A 212 -5.34 30.38 12.62
CA SER A 212 -5.08 29.46 11.50
C SER A 212 -6.11 28.34 11.46
N TRP A 213 -6.85 28.24 10.35
CA TRP A 213 -7.84 27.18 10.10
C TRP A 213 -7.24 25.77 10.01
N LYS A 214 -5.91 25.67 9.81
CA LYS A 214 -5.19 24.43 9.53
C LYS A 214 -5.02 23.52 10.76
N PHE A 215 -5.09 24.09 11.96
CA PHE A 215 -5.07 23.31 13.19
C PHE A 215 -6.24 22.33 13.20
N VAL A 216 -6.02 21.15 13.78
CA VAL A 216 -7.06 20.14 13.99
C VAL A 216 -7.32 19.93 15.48
N ASN A 217 -8.56 19.58 15.81
CA ASN A 217 -8.93 19.16 17.15
C ASN A 217 -8.55 17.69 17.45
N LYS A 218 -8.93 17.18 18.64
CA LYS A 218 -8.61 15.81 19.07
C LYS A 218 -9.21 14.69 18.20
N LEU A 219 -10.09 15.04 17.26
CA LEU A 219 -10.77 14.14 16.32
C LEU A 219 -10.37 14.40 14.85
N GLY A 220 -9.33 15.21 14.60
CA GLY A 220 -8.81 15.47 13.25
C GLY A 220 -9.60 16.49 12.43
N TRP A 221 -10.63 17.12 13.02
CA TRP A 221 -11.44 18.14 12.34
C TRP A 221 -10.74 19.50 12.34
N THR A 222 -10.70 20.15 11.18
CA THR A 222 -10.29 21.56 11.01
C THR A 222 -11.47 22.52 11.26
N SER A 223 -11.20 23.83 11.32
CA SER A 223 -12.26 24.84 11.52
C SER A 223 -13.29 24.85 10.39
N LEU A 224 -12.90 24.50 9.15
CA LEU A 224 -13.83 24.39 8.02
C LEU A 224 -14.77 23.18 8.12
N HIS A 225 -14.30 22.07 8.71
CA HIS A 225 -15.18 20.94 9.05
C HIS A 225 -16.20 21.33 10.13
N GLN A 226 -15.80 22.14 11.12
CA GLN A 226 -16.72 22.61 12.15
C GLN A 226 -17.81 23.54 11.59
N ALA A 227 -17.46 24.46 10.69
CA ALA A 227 -18.44 25.26 9.94
C ALA A 227 -19.42 24.38 9.14
N ALA A 228 -18.92 23.30 8.54
CA ALA A 228 -19.74 22.36 7.78
C ALA A 228 -20.63 21.45 8.64
N LEU A 229 -20.23 21.15 9.88
CA LEU A 229 -21.04 20.42 10.87
C LEU A 229 -22.14 21.32 11.47
N GLY A 230 -21.83 22.60 11.74
CA GLY A 230 -22.75 23.58 12.33
C GLY A 230 -23.75 24.23 11.36
N ASN A 231 -23.79 23.80 10.09
CA ASN A 231 -24.50 24.46 8.98
C ASN A 231 -24.24 25.97 8.87
N CYS A 232 -22.97 26.37 8.81
CA CYS A 232 -22.56 27.78 8.83
C CYS A 232 -22.01 28.24 7.45
N PRO A 233 -22.86 28.49 6.44
CA PRO A 233 -22.43 28.83 5.08
C PRO A 233 -21.60 30.14 5.04
N THR A 234 -22.01 31.18 5.76
CA THR A 234 -21.26 32.45 5.78
C THR A 234 -19.86 32.30 6.39
N VAL A 235 -19.69 31.40 7.36
CA VAL A 235 -18.36 31.04 7.90
C VAL A 235 -17.52 30.31 6.84
N VAL A 236 -18.12 29.41 6.05
CA VAL A 236 -17.43 28.76 4.91
C VAL A 236 -16.96 29.82 3.91
N ASP A 237 -17.82 30.77 3.52
CA ASP A 237 -17.46 31.91 2.68
C ASP A 237 -16.29 32.72 3.26
N ILE A 238 -16.30 33.02 4.56
CA ILE A 238 -15.24 33.77 5.24
C ILE A 238 -13.92 32.97 5.23
N LEU A 239 -13.95 31.68 5.58
CA LEU A 239 -12.78 30.82 5.64
C LEU A 239 -12.13 30.62 4.26
N VAL A 240 -12.93 30.34 3.22
CA VAL A 240 -12.38 30.13 1.87
C VAL A 240 -11.87 31.44 1.28
N ASN A 241 -12.69 32.50 1.25
CA ASN A 241 -12.30 33.74 0.58
C ASN A 241 -11.19 34.52 1.32
N ARG A 242 -11.21 34.56 2.67
CA ARG A 242 -10.25 35.38 3.44
C ARG A 242 -9.04 34.59 3.93
N ALA A 243 -9.22 33.33 4.33
CA ALA A 243 -8.16 32.51 4.92
C ALA A 243 -7.58 31.46 3.94
N GLN A 244 -8.07 31.43 2.69
CA GLN A 244 -7.68 30.47 1.66
C GLN A 244 -7.81 29.02 2.16
N ALA A 245 -8.91 28.74 2.85
CA ALA A 245 -9.19 27.43 3.42
C ALA A 245 -9.39 26.38 2.33
N ASP A 246 -8.74 25.23 2.48
CA ASP A 246 -8.86 24.13 1.53
C ASP A 246 -10.21 23.42 1.68
N VAL A 247 -11.09 23.63 0.69
CA VAL A 247 -12.42 23.02 0.58
C VAL A 247 -12.41 21.50 0.43
N ASP A 248 -11.25 20.90 0.17
CA ASP A 248 -11.04 19.47 0.04
C ASP A 248 -10.21 18.89 1.22
N ALA A 249 -9.88 19.71 2.23
CA ALA A 249 -9.08 19.31 3.39
C ALA A 249 -9.58 17.99 4.00
N ARG A 250 -8.71 16.98 4.07
CA ARG A 250 -9.05 15.65 4.59
C ARG A 250 -8.81 15.55 6.11
N ASN A 251 -9.78 15.00 6.83
CA ASN A 251 -9.57 14.51 8.20
C ASN A 251 -8.58 13.32 8.17
N PRO A 252 -7.50 13.34 8.96
CA PRO A 252 -6.43 12.34 8.90
C PRO A 252 -6.79 10.96 9.46
N PHE A 253 -7.98 10.79 10.06
CA PHE A 253 -8.40 9.53 10.71
C PHE A 253 -9.50 8.76 9.97
N ASN A 254 -10.16 9.36 8.97
CA ASN A 254 -11.27 8.73 8.23
C ASN A 254 -11.46 9.26 6.79
N LEU A 255 -10.61 10.19 6.33
CA LEU A 255 -10.68 10.86 5.03
C LEU A 255 -12.00 11.61 4.75
N TYR A 256 -12.75 11.98 5.79
CA TYR A 256 -13.86 12.93 5.62
C TYR A 256 -13.33 14.29 5.12
N ALA A 257 -14.23 15.05 4.50
CA ALA A 257 -14.01 16.39 3.98
C ALA A 257 -15.17 17.28 4.48
N PRO A 258 -15.09 18.63 4.40
CA PRO A 258 -16.18 19.50 4.84
C PRO A 258 -17.54 19.14 4.21
N ILE A 259 -17.56 18.81 2.91
CA ILE A 259 -18.78 18.40 2.21
C ILE A 259 -19.34 17.02 2.66
N HIS A 260 -18.48 16.10 3.14
CA HIS A 260 -18.94 14.86 3.79
C HIS A 260 -19.67 15.15 5.11
N CYS A 261 -19.14 16.07 5.93
CA CYS A 261 -19.79 16.50 7.17
C CYS A 261 -21.14 17.17 6.91
N ALA A 262 -21.20 18.10 5.95
CA ALA A 262 -22.45 18.77 5.61
C ALA A 262 -23.51 17.77 5.08
N ALA A 263 -23.11 16.78 4.29
CA ALA A 263 -24.01 15.75 3.78
C ALA A 263 -24.56 14.82 4.88
N ALA A 264 -23.70 14.34 5.79
CA ALA A 264 -24.11 13.47 6.89
C ALA A 264 -25.00 14.17 7.94
N CYS A 265 -25.02 15.51 7.96
CA CYS A 265 -25.90 16.33 8.82
C CYS A 265 -27.16 16.87 8.11
N ASN A 266 -27.34 16.67 6.80
CA ASN A 266 -28.35 17.35 5.96
C ASN A 266 -28.23 18.90 5.95
N ASN A 267 -27.01 19.43 5.96
CA ASN A 267 -26.71 20.87 6.00
C ASN A 267 -26.67 21.47 4.57
N VAL A 268 -27.85 21.69 3.97
CA VAL A 268 -28.04 21.97 2.53
C VAL A 268 -27.40 23.28 2.08
N GLU A 269 -27.53 24.35 2.85
CA GLU A 269 -26.95 25.67 2.53
C GLU A 269 -25.43 25.58 2.53
N THR A 270 -24.85 24.87 3.50
CA THR A 270 -23.40 24.67 3.55
C THR A 270 -22.89 23.80 2.38
N ILE A 271 -23.65 22.79 1.93
CA ILE A 271 -23.33 22.11 0.66
C ILE A 271 -23.37 23.10 -0.50
N ALA A 272 -24.39 23.95 -0.60
CA ALA A 272 -24.50 24.92 -1.69
C ALA A 272 -23.30 25.88 -1.74
N THR A 273 -22.87 26.40 -0.59
CA THR A 273 -21.70 27.28 -0.47
C THR A 273 -20.38 26.55 -0.76
N LEU A 274 -20.19 25.32 -0.27
CA LEU A 274 -19.00 24.52 -0.59
C LEU A 274 -18.90 24.22 -2.09
N ILE A 275 -20.02 23.94 -2.77
CA ILE A 275 -20.07 23.74 -4.22
C ILE A 275 -19.75 25.03 -4.99
N ALA A 276 -20.22 26.19 -4.53
CA ALA A 276 -19.87 27.48 -5.13
C ALA A 276 -18.35 27.72 -5.13
N HIS A 277 -17.67 27.29 -4.04
CA HIS A 277 -16.22 27.37 -3.83
C HIS A 277 -15.38 26.23 -4.44
N ASP A 278 -15.92 25.51 -5.43
CA ASP A 278 -15.20 24.41 -6.11
C ASP A 278 -14.72 23.28 -5.16
N SER A 279 -15.46 23.04 -4.08
CA SER A 279 -15.34 21.78 -3.32
C SER A 279 -15.70 20.60 -4.24
N PRO A 280 -14.88 19.54 -4.31
CA PRO A 280 -15.21 18.39 -5.13
C PRO A 280 -16.57 17.77 -4.75
N LEU A 281 -17.35 17.39 -5.76
CA LEU A 281 -18.68 16.78 -5.55
C LEU A 281 -18.61 15.32 -5.09
N ARG A 282 -17.51 14.64 -5.44
CA ARG A 282 -17.29 13.20 -5.21
C ARG A 282 -15.92 12.89 -4.58
N PRO A 283 -15.52 13.54 -3.48
CA PRO A 283 -14.45 13.02 -2.63
C PRO A 283 -14.86 11.66 -2.06
N LEU A 284 -13.91 10.93 -1.48
CA LEU A 284 -14.14 9.60 -0.91
C LEU A 284 -13.61 9.51 0.53
N THR A 285 -14.41 8.89 1.41
CA THR A 285 -13.99 8.47 2.76
C THR A 285 -13.06 7.25 2.69
N GLU A 286 -12.47 6.84 3.82
CA GLU A 286 -11.69 5.59 3.91
C GLU A 286 -12.49 4.35 3.46
N ASN A 287 -13.81 4.35 3.62
CA ASN A 287 -14.71 3.30 3.16
C ASN A 287 -15.02 3.34 1.64
N GLY A 288 -14.65 4.43 0.96
CA GLY A 288 -15.04 4.69 -0.42
C GLY A 288 -16.47 5.23 -0.59
N GLU A 289 -17.04 5.84 0.46
CA GLU A 289 -18.34 6.52 0.41
C GLU A 289 -18.15 7.96 -0.11
N THR A 290 -19.05 8.45 -0.97
CA THR A 290 -19.11 9.87 -1.39
C THR A 290 -20.05 10.68 -0.48
N PRO A 291 -20.08 12.04 -0.57
CA PRO A 291 -21.07 12.84 0.16
C PRO A 291 -22.51 12.44 -0.15
N TYR A 292 -22.79 12.01 -1.40
CA TYR A 292 -24.12 11.54 -1.79
C TYR A 292 -24.50 10.23 -1.09
N ASP A 293 -23.55 9.29 -0.97
CA ASP A 293 -23.77 8.03 -0.27
C ASP A 293 -23.98 8.26 1.24
N LEU A 294 -23.25 9.22 1.85
CA LEU A 294 -23.48 9.64 3.24
C LEU A 294 -24.85 10.31 3.42
N ALA A 295 -25.28 11.16 2.49
CA ALA A 295 -26.62 11.78 2.55
C ALA A 295 -27.73 10.72 2.53
N ILE A 296 -27.60 9.66 1.71
CA ILE A 296 -28.49 8.49 1.73
C ILE A 296 -28.42 7.75 3.07
N LYS A 297 -27.21 7.39 3.52
CA LYS A 297 -26.96 6.64 4.77
C LYS A 297 -27.53 7.32 6.02
N HIS A 298 -27.59 8.65 6.02
CA HIS A 298 -28.13 9.46 7.12
C HIS A 298 -29.56 9.98 6.87
N ASN A 299 -30.21 9.62 5.76
CA ASN A 299 -31.56 10.04 5.35
C ASN A 299 -31.74 11.56 5.13
N GLY A 300 -30.69 12.26 4.69
CA GLY A 300 -30.72 13.69 4.38
C GLY A 300 -31.35 13.98 3.02
N SER A 301 -32.68 13.98 2.92
CA SER A 301 -33.44 14.11 1.66
C SER A 301 -33.05 15.31 0.81
N GLU A 302 -32.93 16.48 1.41
CA GLU A 302 -32.60 17.72 0.68
C GLU A 302 -31.15 17.74 0.20
N CYS A 303 -30.22 17.20 1.00
CA CYS A 303 -28.83 16.99 0.55
C CYS A 303 -28.71 15.95 -0.57
N ILE A 304 -29.53 14.89 -0.55
CA ILE A 304 -29.61 13.91 -1.66
C ILE A 304 -30.05 14.63 -2.94
N GLU A 305 -31.13 15.41 -2.91
CA GLU A 305 -31.60 16.18 -4.07
C GLU A 305 -30.54 17.19 -4.56
N LYS A 306 -29.94 17.95 -3.64
CA LYS A 306 -28.93 18.97 -3.97
C LYS A 306 -27.69 18.35 -4.64
N LEU A 307 -27.20 17.23 -4.12
CA LEU A 307 -26.04 16.51 -4.66
C LEU A 307 -26.38 15.74 -5.95
N ALA A 308 -27.61 15.23 -6.09
CA ALA A 308 -28.10 14.61 -7.34
C ALA A 308 -28.28 15.63 -8.48
N ALA A 309 -28.63 16.88 -8.16
CA ALA A 309 -28.73 17.98 -9.11
C ALA A 309 -27.36 18.59 -9.45
N ALA A 310 -26.40 18.58 -8.53
CA ALA A 310 -25.07 19.16 -8.72
C ALA A 310 -24.28 18.53 -9.89
N ARG A 311 -23.54 19.36 -10.62
CA ARG A 311 -22.66 18.96 -11.73
C ARG A 311 -21.32 19.66 -11.58
N SER A 312 -20.23 19.00 -11.93
CA SER A 312 -18.90 19.64 -12.00
C SER A 312 -18.93 20.80 -13.00
N LYS A 313 -18.19 21.89 -12.71
CA LYS A 313 -17.96 22.95 -13.70
C LYS A 313 -17.27 22.35 -14.94
N PRO A 314 -17.61 22.77 -16.17
CA PRO A 314 -17.05 22.18 -17.38
C PRO A 314 -15.52 22.19 -17.38
N ALA A 315 -14.92 21.04 -17.71
CA ALA A 315 -13.47 20.89 -17.76
C ALA A 315 -12.79 21.90 -18.71
N LEU A 316 -11.68 22.44 -18.24
CA LEU A 316 -10.81 23.40 -18.94
C LEU A 316 -9.92 22.68 -19.96
N SER A 317 -9.39 21.50 -19.60
CA SER A 317 -8.55 20.71 -20.50
C SER A 317 -9.37 20.03 -21.60
N ARG A 318 -8.73 19.85 -22.75
CA ARG A 318 -9.30 19.19 -23.93
C ARG A 318 -8.33 18.14 -24.41
N ARG A 319 -8.83 16.96 -24.82
CA ARG A 319 -7.98 15.82 -25.25
C ARG A 319 -6.91 16.19 -26.27
N ILE A 320 -7.19 17.08 -27.21
CA ILE A 320 -6.22 17.55 -28.22
C ILE A 320 -4.95 18.19 -27.61
N ASN A 321 -5.02 18.70 -26.36
CA ASN A 321 -3.87 19.31 -25.69
C ASN A 321 -2.92 18.27 -25.06
N TYR A 322 -3.36 17.03 -24.81
CA TYR A 322 -2.64 16.09 -23.93
C TYR A 322 -2.79 14.59 -24.23
N TYR A 323 -3.73 14.17 -25.08
CA TYR A 323 -4.10 12.76 -25.27
C TYR A 323 -3.58 12.18 -26.59
N HIS A 324 -2.76 11.14 -26.50
CA HIS A 324 -2.02 10.58 -27.65
C HIS A 324 -2.59 9.23 -28.13
N GLY A 325 -3.74 8.80 -27.63
CA GLY A 325 -4.32 7.49 -27.96
C GLY A 325 -3.49 6.35 -27.37
N SER A 326 -3.40 5.23 -28.10
CA SER A 326 -2.50 4.13 -27.76
C SER A 326 -1.09 4.41 -28.27
N LEU A 327 -0.08 4.31 -27.38
CA LEU A 327 1.33 4.51 -27.71
C LEU A 327 2.13 3.24 -27.45
N THR A 328 2.95 2.85 -28.42
CA THR A 328 3.91 1.74 -28.28
C THR A 328 5.09 2.14 -27.38
N ASN A 329 5.78 1.13 -26.83
CA ASN A 329 7.01 1.34 -26.07
C ASN A 329 8.10 2.09 -26.86
N ASN A 330 8.13 1.95 -28.19
CA ASN A 330 9.11 2.66 -29.03
C ASN A 330 8.75 4.13 -29.19
N GLN A 331 7.47 4.46 -29.42
CA GLN A 331 7.00 5.85 -29.45
C GLN A 331 7.20 6.54 -28.09
N MET A 332 6.91 5.86 -26.97
CA MET A 332 7.16 6.41 -25.63
C MET A 332 8.65 6.66 -25.36
N ARG A 333 9.55 5.76 -25.78
CA ARG A 333 11.01 5.98 -25.71
C ARG A 333 11.47 7.15 -26.59
N ALA A 334 10.87 7.34 -27.77
CA ALA A 334 11.20 8.44 -28.65
C ALA A 334 10.76 9.79 -28.06
N ILE A 335 9.55 9.87 -27.51
CA ILE A 335 9.06 11.04 -26.75
C ILE A 335 9.99 11.34 -25.57
N LEU A 336 10.35 10.34 -24.76
CA LEU A 336 11.30 10.54 -23.66
C LEU A 336 12.66 11.03 -24.20
N ASN A 337 13.22 10.41 -25.24
CA ASN A 337 14.52 10.80 -25.78
C ASN A 337 14.55 12.24 -26.33
N HIS A 338 13.43 12.74 -26.87
CA HIS A 338 13.31 14.12 -27.31
C HIS A 338 13.16 15.08 -26.12
N PHE A 339 12.25 14.78 -25.19
CA PHE A 339 11.83 15.72 -24.13
C PHE A 339 12.51 15.54 -22.77
N LYS A 340 13.44 14.58 -22.60
CA LYS A 340 14.17 14.27 -21.33
C LYS A 340 14.90 15.41 -20.61
N LYS A 341 15.08 16.57 -21.26
CA LYS A 341 15.63 17.79 -20.65
C LYS A 341 14.56 18.70 -20.04
N HIS A 342 13.29 18.33 -20.16
CA HIS A 342 12.13 19.12 -19.78
C HIS A 342 11.27 18.36 -18.77
N ASP A 343 11.72 18.33 -17.52
CA ASP A 343 10.97 17.73 -16.42
C ASP A 343 9.60 18.42 -16.23
N GLY A 344 8.62 17.63 -15.81
CA GLY A 344 7.23 18.06 -15.61
C GLY A 344 6.34 17.96 -16.85
N PHE A 345 6.89 17.76 -18.05
CA PHE A 345 6.05 17.51 -19.22
C PHE A 345 5.32 16.17 -19.11
N PHE A 346 4.01 16.15 -19.33
CA PHE A 346 3.19 14.94 -19.25
C PHE A 346 2.32 14.74 -20.49
N PHE A 347 2.01 13.48 -20.78
CA PHE A 347 1.06 13.08 -21.81
C PHE A 347 0.15 11.97 -21.29
N VAL A 348 -1.10 11.95 -21.72
CA VAL A 348 -2.06 10.87 -21.40
C VAL A 348 -2.13 9.93 -22.58
N ARG A 349 -2.04 8.64 -22.29
CA ARG A 349 -2.23 7.55 -23.24
C ARG A 349 -3.32 6.61 -22.75
N GLN A 350 -3.91 5.85 -23.66
CA GLN A 350 -4.70 4.68 -23.32
C GLN A 350 -3.80 3.66 -22.61
N SER A 351 -4.34 2.95 -21.63
CA SER A 351 -3.63 1.86 -20.97
C SER A 351 -3.38 0.72 -21.96
N SER A 352 -2.16 0.20 -21.95
CA SER A 352 -1.76 -0.96 -22.77
C SER A 352 -2.09 -2.30 -22.12
N SER A 353 -2.66 -2.30 -20.91
CA SER A 353 -2.96 -3.51 -20.11
C SER A 353 -4.43 -3.66 -19.72
N VAL A 354 -5.25 -2.62 -19.84
CA VAL A 354 -6.68 -2.63 -19.48
C VAL A 354 -7.44 -1.80 -20.51
N GLN A 355 -8.52 -2.35 -21.09
CA GLN A 355 -9.35 -1.64 -22.05
C GLN A 355 -10.08 -0.47 -21.36
N ASP A 356 -10.25 0.64 -22.06
CA ASP A 356 -10.84 1.91 -21.58
C ASP A 356 -10.15 2.65 -20.40
N ASP A 357 -9.11 2.10 -19.77
CA ASP A 357 -8.29 2.76 -18.76
C ASP A 357 -7.23 3.69 -19.36
N TYR A 358 -6.69 4.61 -18.54
CA TYR A 358 -5.72 5.63 -18.98
C TYR A 358 -4.46 5.64 -18.10
N ALA A 359 -3.34 6.08 -18.68
CA ALA A 359 -2.09 6.31 -17.96
C ALA A 359 -1.57 7.72 -18.26
N ILE A 360 -1.39 8.52 -17.21
CA ILE A 360 -0.68 9.80 -17.29
C ILE A 360 0.82 9.50 -17.18
N SER A 361 1.57 9.86 -18.22
CA SER A 361 3.00 9.59 -18.34
C SER A 361 3.76 10.91 -18.21
N ILE A 362 4.52 11.07 -17.13
CA ILE A 362 5.24 12.29 -16.75
C ILE A 362 6.74 12.08 -17.03
N ILE A 363 7.38 13.05 -17.67
CA ILE A 363 8.84 13.10 -17.81
C ILE A 363 9.41 13.72 -16.54
N TRP A 364 10.28 12.98 -15.86
CA TRP A 364 10.95 13.42 -14.64
C TRP A 364 12.31 12.76 -14.50
N GLN A 365 13.36 13.55 -14.28
CA GLN A 365 14.74 13.07 -14.08
C GLN A 365 15.19 12.07 -15.17
N ASN A 366 15.00 12.45 -16.44
CA ASN A 366 15.34 11.63 -17.62
C ASN A 366 14.62 10.26 -17.66
N SER A 367 13.51 10.10 -16.93
CA SER A 367 12.69 8.89 -16.87
C SER A 367 11.21 9.18 -17.15
N LEU A 368 10.41 8.13 -17.39
CA LEU A 368 8.94 8.22 -17.42
C LEU A 368 8.35 7.66 -16.12
N VAL A 369 7.61 8.49 -15.41
CA VAL A 369 6.76 8.09 -14.28
C VAL A 369 5.32 7.92 -14.79
N HIS A 370 4.63 6.87 -14.36
CA HIS A 370 3.26 6.57 -14.81
C HIS A 370 2.27 6.61 -13.64
N VAL A 371 1.29 7.51 -13.71
CA VAL A 371 0.13 7.54 -12.80
C VAL A 371 -1.06 6.88 -13.49
N LYS A 372 -1.65 5.86 -12.85
CA LYS A 372 -2.83 5.17 -13.37
C LYS A 372 -4.09 6.02 -13.14
N LEU A 373 -4.97 6.06 -14.12
CA LEU A 373 -6.30 6.65 -14.03
C LEU A 373 -7.33 5.64 -14.52
N HIS A 374 -8.11 5.11 -13.60
CA HIS A 374 -9.06 4.03 -13.83
C HIS A 374 -10.45 4.57 -14.20
N LYS A 375 -11.15 3.88 -15.11
CA LYS A 375 -12.52 4.19 -15.51
C LYS A 375 -13.51 3.24 -14.83
N LYS A 376 -14.21 3.72 -13.80
CA LYS A 376 -15.23 2.94 -13.05
C LYS A 376 -16.48 2.65 -13.90
N ASN A 377 -16.89 3.62 -14.72
CA ASN A 377 -17.98 3.50 -15.70
C ASN A 377 -17.90 4.65 -16.73
N SER A 378 -18.94 4.86 -17.54
CA SER A 378 -18.98 5.92 -18.55
C SER A 378 -18.84 7.36 -18.01
N HIS A 379 -19.13 7.59 -16.73
CA HIS A 379 -19.20 8.92 -16.09
C HIS A 379 -18.51 8.96 -14.71
N SER A 380 -17.44 8.16 -14.54
CA SER A 380 -16.69 8.07 -13.28
C SER A 380 -15.28 7.53 -13.49
N TYR A 381 -14.29 8.34 -13.11
CA TYR A 381 -12.85 8.06 -13.21
C TYR A 381 -12.18 8.25 -11.83
N TYR A 382 -11.12 7.52 -11.50
CA TYR A 382 -10.39 7.66 -10.22
C TYR A 382 -8.91 7.30 -10.32
N PHE A 383 -8.10 7.96 -9.50
CA PHE A 383 -6.67 7.66 -9.33
C PHE A 383 -6.45 6.46 -8.39
N GLU A 384 -5.24 5.89 -8.44
CA GLU A 384 -4.90 4.69 -7.66
C GLU A 384 -5.01 4.90 -6.13
N ASP A 385 -4.91 6.15 -5.67
CA ASP A 385 -5.14 6.57 -4.27
C ASP A 385 -6.60 6.48 -3.78
N ARG A 386 -7.56 6.44 -4.71
CA ARG A 386 -9.01 6.47 -4.47
C ARG A 386 -9.51 7.62 -3.59
N LEU A 387 -8.90 8.82 -3.69
CA LEU A 387 -9.34 9.99 -2.92
C LEU A 387 -10.59 10.70 -3.48
N HIS A 388 -10.88 10.50 -4.77
CA HIS A 388 -11.99 11.14 -5.51
C HIS A 388 -12.54 10.27 -6.64
N TYR A 389 -13.79 10.52 -7.04
CA TYR A 389 -14.27 10.26 -8.40
C TYR A 389 -14.36 11.57 -9.22
N HIS A 390 -14.02 11.50 -10.51
CA HIS A 390 -14.16 12.59 -11.47
C HIS A 390 -15.17 12.21 -12.57
N ASP A 391 -15.94 13.17 -13.05
CA ASP A 391 -17.07 12.90 -13.97
C ASP A 391 -16.62 12.54 -15.40
N SER A 392 -15.44 13.03 -15.82
CA SER A 392 -14.80 12.64 -17.09
C SER A 392 -13.27 12.60 -16.97
N LEU A 393 -12.59 12.12 -18.02
CA LEU A 393 -11.13 12.15 -18.12
C LEU A 393 -10.59 13.58 -17.96
N GLU A 394 -11.22 14.53 -18.64
CA GLU A 394 -10.84 15.94 -18.69
C GLU A 394 -10.88 16.57 -17.29
N HIS A 395 -11.92 16.27 -16.50
CA HIS A 395 -12.01 16.69 -15.09
C HIS A 395 -10.91 16.04 -14.21
N ALA A 396 -10.52 14.80 -14.48
CA ALA A 396 -9.42 14.15 -13.77
C ALA A 396 -8.05 14.76 -14.12
N ILE A 397 -7.84 15.15 -15.38
CA ILE A 397 -6.62 15.85 -15.82
C ILE A 397 -6.58 17.29 -15.28
N ASP A 398 -7.71 17.98 -15.19
CA ASP A 398 -7.80 19.29 -14.53
C ASP A 398 -7.48 19.21 -13.03
N TYR A 399 -8.01 18.21 -12.33
CA TYR A 399 -7.68 17.95 -10.93
C TYR A 399 -6.19 17.64 -10.74
N PHE A 400 -5.63 16.77 -11.60
CA PHE A 400 -4.20 16.46 -11.62
C PHE A 400 -3.34 17.73 -11.83
N MET A 401 -3.68 18.60 -12.79
CA MET A 401 -3.01 19.89 -12.99
C MET A 401 -3.22 20.87 -11.82
N LYS A 402 -4.38 20.85 -11.13
CA LYS A 402 -4.64 21.66 -9.92
C LYS A 402 -3.76 21.23 -8.74
N VAL A 403 -3.55 19.92 -8.55
CA VAL A 403 -2.74 19.34 -7.48
C VAL A 403 -1.26 19.62 -7.69
N TYR A 404 -0.70 19.29 -8.86
CA TYR A 404 0.73 19.45 -9.15
C TYR A 404 1.11 20.87 -9.63
N LYS A 405 0.12 21.73 -9.94
CA LYS A 405 0.29 23.14 -10.31
C LYS A 405 1.27 23.32 -11.49
N SER A 406 1.94 24.48 -11.53
CA SER A 406 2.90 24.86 -12.58
C SER A 406 4.18 24.01 -12.64
N VAL A 407 4.32 22.98 -11.79
CA VAL A 407 5.40 21.99 -11.87
C VAL A 407 5.23 21.09 -13.10
N ILE A 408 3.99 20.85 -13.54
CA ILE A 408 3.68 19.98 -14.69
C ILE A 408 3.03 20.74 -15.86
N LYS A 409 3.23 20.24 -17.08
CA LYS A 409 2.72 20.85 -18.33
C LYS A 409 2.27 19.77 -19.33
N PRO A 410 1.10 19.92 -19.99
CA PRO A 410 0.66 18.96 -20.99
C PRO A 410 1.50 19.07 -22.27
N LEU A 411 1.86 17.91 -22.84
CA LEU A 411 2.51 17.76 -24.14
C LEU A 411 1.46 17.39 -25.18
N SER A 412 1.24 18.22 -26.20
CA SER A 412 0.22 17.95 -27.23
C SER A 412 0.71 16.96 -28.30
N PRO A 413 -0.21 16.21 -28.96
CA PRO A 413 0.14 15.35 -30.09
C PRO A 413 0.67 16.12 -31.31
N GLU A 414 0.33 17.41 -31.45
CA GLU A 414 0.83 18.27 -32.53
C GLU A 414 2.31 18.60 -32.33
N VAL A 415 2.72 18.93 -31.10
CA VAL A 415 4.12 19.14 -30.75
C VAL A 415 4.94 17.88 -31.05
N VAL A 416 4.47 16.69 -30.63
CA VAL A 416 5.16 15.41 -30.88
C VAL A 416 5.20 15.02 -32.37
N LYS A 417 4.22 15.45 -33.18
CA LYS A 417 4.24 15.28 -34.65
C LYS A 417 5.23 16.22 -35.33
N SER A 418 5.31 17.48 -34.87
CA SER A 418 6.19 18.51 -35.44
C SER A 418 7.68 18.23 -35.26
N THR A 419 8.05 17.30 -34.36
CA THR A 419 9.43 16.94 -34.02
C THR A 419 10.03 15.82 -34.89
N ASN A 420 9.45 15.50 -36.04
CA ASN A 420 9.87 14.46 -37.01
C ASN A 420 10.27 13.11 -36.41
N MET A 421 9.28 12.23 -36.24
CA MET A 421 9.49 10.80 -35.94
C MET A 421 9.80 10.02 -37.23
N ASP A 422 10.86 10.38 -37.96
CA ASP A 422 11.20 9.77 -39.25
C ASP A 422 11.76 8.34 -39.10
N GLU A 423 11.13 7.38 -39.78
CA GLU A 423 11.62 6.01 -39.89
C GLU A 423 12.65 5.88 -41.02
N SER A 424 13.95 5.86 -40.71
CA SER A 424 14.90 4.84 -41.23
C SER A 424 16.39 5.11 -40.90
N SER A 425 17.01 4.13 -40.23
CA SER A 425 18.43 3.70 -40.33
C SER A 425 19.58 4.69 -40.04
N PRO A 426 20.72 4.21 -39.52
CA PRO A 426 21.81 5.08 -39.08
C PRO A 426 22.76 5.47 -40.22
N ARG A 427 23.09 6.77 -40.33
CA ARG A 427 24.35 7.23 -40.94
C ARG A 427 25.01 8.33 -40.12
N LEU A 428 26.22 8.06 -39.66
CA LEU A 428 27.21 9.06 -39.32
C LEU A 428 27.52 9.89 -40.57
N PHE A 429 27.60 11.21 -40.44
CA PHE A 429 28.49 12.02 -41.27
C PHE A 429 29.12 13.14 -40.46
N SER A 430 30.40 12.94 -40.14
CA SER A 430 31.35 14.05 -40.12
C SER A 430 31.45 14.65 -41.53
N SER A 431 31.73 15.94 -41.59
CA SER A 431 32.03 16.66 -42.84
C SER A 431 33.55 16.88 -42.98
N PRO A 432 34.11 17.13 -44.18
CA PRO A 432 33.62 16.83 -45.53
C PRO A 432 34.70 16.19 -46.44
N SER A 433 34.32 15.64 -47.62
CA SER A 433 34.81 16.14 -48.94
C SER A 433 34.57 15.21 -50.16
N LYS A 434 34.23 15.86 -51.29
CA LYS A 434 34.63 15.58 -52.69
C LYS A 434 34.55 14.15 -53.29
N SER A 435 33.42 13.94 -53.99
CA SER A 435 33.34 13.89 -55.49
C SER A 435 33.52 12.59 -56.31
N LEU A 436 32.63 12.49 -57.32
CA LEU A 436 32.79 11.93 -58.69
C LEU A 436 32.72 10.41 -58.98
N LYS A 437 31.64 10.03 -59.69
CA LYS A 437 31.51 8.99 -60.74
C LYS A 437 31.76 7.52 -60.32
N GLY A 438 31.16 6.51 -60.95
CA GLY A 438 30.17 6.48 -62.03
C GLY A 438 30.08 5.06 -62.64
N PHE A 439 29.07 4.81 -63.50
CA PHE A 439 28.72 3.50 -64.08
C PHE A 439 28.25 2.44 -63.04
N ALA A 440 27.57 1.35 -63.39
CA ALA A 440 26.48 1.03 -64.33
C ALA A 440 26.45 -0.51 -64.44
N GLU A 441 25.25 -1.11 -64.38
CA GLU A 441 24.82 -2.33 -65.13
C GLU A 441 25.59 -3.67 -64.97
N ALA A 442 25.01 -4.87 -65.12
CA ALA A 442 23.62 -5.37 -65.04
C ALA A 442 23.64 -6.94 -65.13
N ILE A 443 22.45 -7.56 -65.32
CA ILE A 443 22.23 -8.88 -65.98
C ILE A 443 22.31 -10.18 -65.14
N HIS A 444 21.57 -11.19 -65.65
CA HIS A 444 21.22 -12.56 -65.22
C HIS A 444 22.39 -13.51 -64.84
N GLY A 445 22.21 -14.73 -64.29
CA GLY A 445 21.02 -15.45 -63.79
C GLY A 445 21.12 -17.00 -63.88
N SER A 446 20.19 -17.72 -63.22
CA SER A 446 19.75 -19.13 -63.44
C SER A 446 20.69 -20.38 -63.30
N THR A 447 20.24 -21.31 -62.43
CA THR A 447 20.15 -22.81 -62.56
C THR A 447 21.34 -23.81 -62.45
N SER A 448 21.20 -24.73 -61.46
CA SER A 448 21.39 -26.22 -61.46
C SER A 448 22.72 -26.93 -61.77
N PHE A 449 23.11 -27.93 -60.92
CA PHE A 449 23.05 -29.39 -61.20
C PHE A 449 23.32 -30.27 -59.94
N ASP A 450 23.46 -31.61 -60.04
CA ASP A 450 23.17 -32.63 -58.98
C ASP A 450 24.08 -33.92 -59.01
N PHE A 451 23.89 -34.87 -58.06
CA PHE A 451 24.57 -36.19 -57.82
C PHE A 451 26.00 -36.17 -57.22
N GLY A 452 26.55 -37.15 -56.46
CA GLY A 452 26.14 -38.47 -55.87
C GLY A 452 27.40 -39.31 -55.48
N SER A 453 27.46 -40.45 -54.74
CA SER A 453 26.55 -41.17 -53.80
C SER A 453 27.24 -42.44 -53.17
N ASN A 454 26.90 -42.87 -51.93
CA ASN A 454 27.25 -44.16 -51.23
C ASN A 454 28.72 -44.38 -50.78
N SER A 455 29.12 -45.35 -49.90
CA SER A 455 28.49 -46.56 -49.30
C SER A 455 29.08 -47.01 -47.92
N GLU A 456 28.25 -47.65 -47.07
CA GLU A 456 28.52 -48.74 -46.06
C GLU A 456 29.71 -48.65 -45.04
N ASN A 457 29.59 -49.04 -43.76
CA ASN A 457 29.25 -50.40 -43.29
C ASN A 457 28.81 -50.49 -41.79
N ASN A 458 28.35 -51.68 -41.32
CA ASN A 458 27.88 -51.94 -39.93
C ASN A 458 28.12 -53.42 -39.53
N PRO A 459 28.50 -53.72 -38.27
CA PRO A 459 27.58 -54.47 -37.36
C PRO A 459 27.74 -54.03 -35.85
N PHE A 460 27.05 -54.56 -34.82
CA PHE A 460 26.19 -55.74 -34.65
C PHE A 460 25.01 -55.45 -33.66
N LYS A 461 24.62 -56.39 -32.77
CA LYS A 461 23.49 -56.35 -31.81
C LYS A 461 23.70 -57.36 -30.66
N GLU A 462 23.11 -57.15 -29.48
CA GLU A 462 22.47 -58.25 -28.72
C GLU A 462 21.33 -57.81 -27.78
N ARG A 463 20.75 -58.72 -26.95
CA ARG A 463 19.36 -58.64 -26.46
C ARG A 463 19.06 -59.41 -25.16
N LYS A 464 18.23 -58.81 -24.27
CA LYS A 464 17.24 -59.47 -23.34
C LYS A 464 17.88 -60.32 -22.19
N ARG A 465 17.19 -60.72 -21.09
CA ARG A 465 15.87 -60.44 -20.44
C ARG A 465 15.99 -60.75 -18.90
N PRO A 466 14.97 -60.50 -18.03
CA PRO A 466 15.13 -60.52 -16.57
C PRO A 466 14.91 -61.90 -15.91
N VAL A 467 15.24 -62.00 -14.61
CA VAL A 467 14.99 -63.15 -13.71
C VAL A 467 14.21 -62.67 -12.47
N HIS A 468 13.46 -63.59 -11.85
CA HIS A 468 12.51 -63.34 -10.76
C HIS A 468 12.90 -64.18 -9.53
N ASN A 469 12.85 -63.63 -8.31
CA ASN A 469 12.60 -64.45 -7.12
C ASN A 469 12.15 -63.64 -5.89
N GLN A 470 11.53 -64.34 -4.94
CA GLN A 470 10.90 -63.80 -3.74
C GLN A 470 11.64 -64.25 -2.47
N GLN A 471 11.58 -63.46 -1.40
CA GLN A 471 11.61 -63.98 -0.03
C GLN A 471 10.46 -63.37 0.78
N LYS A 472 9.91 -64.16 1.71
CA LYS A 472 8.73 -63.86 2.54
C LYS A 472 9.12 -63.74 4.02
N MET A 473 8.27 -63.04 4.79
CA MET A 473 7.84 -63.28 6.19
C MET A 473 7.62 -61.93 6.90
N LEU A 474 6.62 -61.71 7.76
CA LEU A 474 5.40 -62.46 8.15
C LEU A 474 4.31 -61.42 8.54
N PRO A 475 2.99 -61.73 8.51
CA PRO A 475 1.94 -60.72 8.73
C PRO A 475 1.15 -60.88 10.05
N THR A 476 0.88 -59.76 10.73
CA THR A 476 -0.34 -59.56 11.57
C THR A 476 -0.59 -58.07 11.86
N ILE A 477 -1.88 -57.69 11.94
CA ILE A 477 -2.47 -56.60 12.77
C ILE A 477 -1.71 -55.25 12.75
N GLU A 478 -2.20 -54.15 12.15
CA GLU A 478 -3.59 -53.66 12.11
C GLU A 478 -4.07 -53.20 10.71
N GLN A 479 -4.89 -53.99 10.03
CA GLN A 479 -5.75 -53.47 8.94
C GLN A 479 -7.06 -52.90 9.51
N LYS A 480 -7.03 -51.69 10.10
CA LYS A 480 -8.30 -51.03 10.50
C LYS A 480 -8.35 -49.49 10.61
N LEU A 481 -7.54 -48.75 9.84
CA LEU A 481 -7.73 -47.29 9.71
C LEU A 481 -7.47 -46.70 8.31
N VAL A 482 -7.48 -47.51 7.25
CA VAL A 482 -7.55 -47.03 5.85
C VAL A 482 -8.99 -46.67 5.52
N ASN A 483 -9.44 -45.48 5.94
CA ASN A 483 -10.79 -45.00 5.66
C ASN A 483 -10.89 -44.31 4.27
N PRO A 484 -12.06 -44.31 3.61
CA PRO A 484 -12.12 -44.24 2.15
C PRO A 484 -12.07 -42.81 1.58
N LEU A 485 -10.95 -42.46 0.93
CA LEU A 485 -10.86 -41.32 0.02
C LEU A 485 -10.88 -41.71 -1.47
N VAL A 486 -10.67 -43.01 -1.79
CA VAL A 486 -10.67 -43.56 -3.17
C VAL A 486 -12.11 -43.74 -3.69
N ASN A 487 -12.89 -42.64 -3.75
CA ASN A 487 -14.03 -42.46 -4.68
C ASN A 487 -14.66 -41.06 -4.65
N LYS A 488 -14.11 -40.06 -3.95
CA LYS A 488 -14.56 -38.66 -4.11
C LYS A 488 -14.00 -38.08 -5.39
N LYS A 489 -14.82 -38.03 -6.45
CA LYS A 489 -14.48 -37.36 -7.72
C LYS A 489 -13.97 -35.93 -7.45
N VAL A 490 -12.90 -35.54 -8.13
CA VAL A 490 -12.51 -34.13 -8.27
C VAL A 490 -13.72 -33.36 -8.81
N VAL A 491 -13.99 -32.16 -8.28
CA VAL A 491 -14.97 -31.25 -8.89
C VAL A 491 -14.34 -30.70 -10.17
N SER A 492 -14.49 -31.47 -11.24
CA SER A 492 -14.19 -31.05 -12.60
C SER A 492 -15.25 -30.05 -13.01
N ILE A 493 -14.90 -28.77 -12.96
CA ILE A 493 -15.71 -27.71 -13.56
C ILE A 493 -15.75 -27.97 -15.06
N ARG A 494 -16.92 -27.87 -15.68
CA ARG A 494 -17.04 -28.00 -17.13
C ARG A 494 -16.72 -26.68 -17.82
N GLU A 495 -16.25 -26.75 -19.07
CA GLU A 495 -15.90 -25.57 -19.86
C GLU A 495 -17.12 -24.65 -20.14
N ASP A 496 -18.35 -25.19 -20.20
CA ASP A 496 -19.61 -24.42 -20.35
C ASP A 496 -20.02 -23.63 -19.10
N GLN A 497 -19.48 -23.98 -17.92
CA GLN A 497 -19.72 -23.24 -16.68
C GLN A 497 -18.82 -22.01 -16.54
N LEU A 498 -17.86 -21.81 -17.45
CA LEU A 498 -16.86 -20.74 -17.38
C LEU A 498 -17.07 -19.73 -18.51
N THR A 499 -17.16 -18.45 -18.13
CA THR A 499 -17.08 -17.33 -19.07
C THR A 499 -15.75 -16.62 -18.85
N PHE A 500 -14.90 -16.57 -19.87
CA PHE A 500 -13.66 -15.79 -19.85
C PHE A 500 -13.96 -14.30 -20.04
N GLY A 501 -13.15 -13.45 -19.40
CA GLY A 501 -13.06 -12.00 -19.62
C GLY A 501 -11.62 -11.61 -19.93
N ASP A 502 -11.20 -10.44 -19.44
CA ASP A 502 -9.92 -9.82 -19.73
C ASP A 502 -8.71 -10.63 -19.25
N LEU A 503 -7.55 -10.47 -19.90
CA LEU A 503 -6.29 -11.02 -19.43
C LEU A 503 -5.78 -10.18 -18.24
N LEU A 504 -5.76 -10.77 -17.04
CA LEU A 504 -5.24 -10.13 -15.82
C LEU A 504 -3.71 -10.14 -15.76
N GLY A 505 -3.08 -11.14 -16.38
CA GLY A 505 -1.63 -11.24 -16.46
C GLY A 505 -1.14 -12.50 -17.18
N GLU A 506 0.12 -12.49 -17.59
CA GLU A 506 0.83 -13.64 -18.13
C GLU A 506 2.12 -13.84 -17.33
N GLY A 507 2.43 -15.08 -16.98
CA GLY A 507 3.62 -15.43 -16.21
C GLY A 507 4.16 -16.81 -16.54
N ASN A 508 5.19 -17.23 -15.80
CA ASN A 508 5.94 -18.46 -16.07
C ASN A 508 5.04 -19.71 -16.20
N PHE A 509 4.01 -19.82 -15.37
CA PHE A 509 3.07 -20.95 -15.34
C PHE A 509 1.91 -20.86 -16.37
N GLY A 510 1.70 -19.70 -17.01
CA GLY A 510 0.65 -19.49 -18.01
C GLY A 510 -0.10 -18.15 -17.91
N LYS A 511 -1.28 -18.11 -18.54
CA LYS A 511 -2.12 -16.89 -18.66
C LYS A 511 -3.26 -16.90 -17.66
N VAL A 512 -3.44 -15.80 -16.94
CA VAL A 512 -4.54 -15.63 -15.96
C VAL A 512 -5.55 -14.66 -16.54
N TYR A 513 -6.80 -15.10 -16.68
CA TYR A 513 -7.92 -14.30 -17.15
C TYR A 513 -8.88 -14.00 -16.01
N ALA A 514 -9.56 -12.85 -16.06
CA ALA A 514 -10.79 -12.65 -15.32
C ALA A 514 -11.86 -13.59 -15.89
N GLY A 515 -12.88 -13.90 -15.10
CA GLY A 515 -13.98 -14.70 -15.58
C GLY A 515 -15.15 -14.80 -14.61
N LYS A 516 -16.16 -15.56 -15.02
CA LYS A 516 -17.36 -15.86 -14.23
C LYS A 516 -17.59 -17.37 -14.25
N TYR A 517 -17.76 -17.98 -13.08
CA TYR A 517 -18.07 -19.38 -12.88
C TYR A 517 -19.54 -19.56 -12.48
N ARG A 518 -20.27 -20.46 -13.14
CA ARG A 518 -21.66 -20.81 -12.83
C ARG A 518 -21.72 -21.98 -11.83
N GLU A 519 -22.08 -21.68 -10.59
CA GLU A 519 -22.11 -22.66 -9.50
C GLU A 519 -23.40 -23.51 -9.52
N GLU A 520 -23.27 -24.84 -9.57
CA GLU A 520 -24.42 -25.75 -9.72
C GLU A 520 -25.31 -25.79 -8.47
N HIS A 521 -24.69 -25.92 -7.29
CA HIS A 521 -25.42 -25.95 -6.01
C HIS A 521 -25.91 -24.57 -5.55
N GLY A 522 -25.38 -23.49 -6.12
CA GLY A 522 -25.71 -22.09 -5.80
C GLY A 522 -26.92 -21.52 -6.55
N LYS A 523 -27.88 -22.37 -6.97
CA LYS A 523 -29.00 -22.01 -7.87
C LYS A 523 -28.54 -21.33 -9.19
N GLY A 524 -27.38 -21.70 -9.72
CA GLY A 524 -26.82 -21.12 -10.95
C GLY A 524 -26.21 -19.72 -10.78
N ARG A 525 -25.92 -19.28 -9.55
CA ARG A 525 -25.21 -18.02 -9.25
C ARG A 525 -23.91 -17.93 -10.05
N MET A 526 -23.67 -16.77 -10.65
CA MET A 526 -22.39 -16.43 -11.27
C MET A 526 -21.44 -15.87 -10.20
N VAL A 527 -20.26 -16.48 -10.06
CA VAL A 527 -19.19 -16.07 -9.13
C VAL A 527 -18.02 -15.48 -9.94
N PRO A 528 -17.49 -14.30 -9.60
CA PRO A 528 -16.28 -13.77 -10.24
C PRO A 528 -15.05 -14.61 -9.85
N VAL A 529 -14.25 -15.00 -10.84
CA VAL A 529 -13.12 -15.93 -10.69
C VAL A 529 -11.91 -15.47 -11.50
N ALA A 530 -10.73 -15.91 -11.09
CA ALA A 530 -9.54 -15.93 -11.94
C ALA A 530 -9.45 -17.31 -12.62
N ILE A 531 -9.27 -17.34 -13.93
CA ILE A 531 -9.14 -18.55 -14.74
C ILE A 531 -7.70 -18.62 -15.26
N LYS A 532 -6.88 -19.46 -14.64
CA LYS A 532 -5.48 -19.65 -15.02
C LYS A 532 -5.34 -20.80 -16.03
N VAL A 533 -5.01 -20.44 -17.27
CA VAL A 533 -4.69 -21.36 -18.36
C VAL A 533 -3.22 -21.80 -18.22
N LEU A 534 -2.99 -23.06 -17.89
CA LEU A 534 -1.63 -23.60 -17.72
C LEU A 534 -0.97 -23.86 -19.09
N LYS A 535 0.35 -23.64 -19.17
CA LYS A 535 1.15 -23.89 -20.39
C LYS A 535 1.13 -25.37 -20.79
N THR A 536 0.97 -25.63 -22.08
CA THR A 536 0.70 -26.96 -22.66
C THR A 536 1.97 -27.78 -22.89
N THR A 537 2.55 -28.34 -21.82
CA THR A 537 3.74 -29.22 -21.87
C THR A 537 3.52 -30.57 -21.16
N MET A 538 2.27 -31.07 -21.17
CA MET A 538 1.82 -32.19 -20.35
C MET A 538 1.52 -33.44 -21.20
N ASP A 539 2.27 -34.51 -20.94
CA ASP A 539 1.99 -35.88 -21.38
C ASP A 539 0.77 -36.46 -20.63
N SER A 540 0.45 -37.74 -20.82
CA SER A 540 -0.64 -38.41 -20.09
C SER A 540 -0.34 -38.58 -18.60
N SER A 541 0.94 -38.78 -18.24
CA SER A 541 1.40 -38.99 -16.86
C SER A 541 1.20 -37.75 -16.00
N SER A 542 1.75 -36.61 -16.44
CA SER A 542 1.68 -35.33 -15.73
C SER A 542 0.25 -34.85 -15.52
N LYS A 543 -0.68 -35.22 -16.40
CA LYS A 543 -2.11 -34.87 -16.29
C LYS A 543 -2.82 -35.55 -15.12
N GLU A 544 -2.37 -36.72 -14.67
CA GLU A 544 -2.94 -37.37 -13.48
C GLU A 544 -2.27 -36.91 -12.18
N GLU A 545 -0.97 -36.58 -12.19
CA GLU A 545 -0.31 -35.96 -11.03
C GLU A 545 -0.87 -34.57 -10.74
N MET A 546 -1.00 -33.71 -11.77
CA MET A 546 -1.56 -32.38 -11.61
C MET A 546 -3.04 -32.41 -11.15
N LYS A 547 -3.80 -33.48 -11.44
CA LYS A 547 -5.14 -33.69 -10.86
C LYS A 547 -5.10 -34.05 -9.38
N LYS A 548 -4.12 -34.87 -8.95
CA LYS A 548 -3.91 -35.20 -7.53
C LYS A 548 -3.48 -33.96 -6.73
N GLU A 549 -2.53 -33.18 -7.25
CA GLU A 549 -2.10 -31.92 -6.64
C GLU A 549 -3.28 -30.92 -6.57
N ALA A 550 -4.01 -30.71 -7.67
CA ALA A 550 -5.19 -29.84 -7.69
C ALA A 550 -6.31 -30.29 -6.74
N PHE A 551 -6.47 -31.60 -6.50
CA PHE A 551 -7.40 -32.12 -5.49
C PHE A 551 -6.97 -31.71 -4.07
N VAL A 552 -5.68 -31.86 -3.72
CA VAL A 552 -5.15 -31.43 -2.42
C VAL A 552 -5.25 -29.90 -2.27
N MET A 553 -4.91 -29.13 -3.32
CA MET A 553 -5.04 -27.67 -3.35
C MET A 553 -6.49 -27.20 -3.10
N LYS A 554 -7.49 -27.92 -3.61
CA LYS A 554 -8.91 -27.60 -3.38
C LYS A 554 -9.35 -27.81 -1.92
N GLU A 555 -8.70 -28.71 -1.19
CA GLU A 555 -8.93 -28.96 0.24
C GLU A 555 -8.09 -28.03 1.17
N LEU A 556 -7.39 -27.04 0.59
CA LEU A 556 -6.81 -25.92 1.31
C LEU A 556 -7.85 -24.79 1.45
N SER A 557 -8.26 -24.53 2.67
CA SER A 557 -9.20 -23.47 3.04
C SER A 557 -8.65 -22.70 4.24
N HIS A 558 -8.12 -21.51 3.97
CA HIS A 558 -7.50 -20.63 4.96
C HIS A 558 -7.58 -19.17 4.47
N PRO A 559 -7.81 -18.16 5.35
CA PRO A 559 -7.97 -16.76 4.91
C PRO A 559 -6.81 -16.22 4.08
N CYS A 560 -5.56 -16.61 4.38
CA CYS A 560 -4.36 -16.15 3.66
C CYS A 560 -3.98 -17.01 2.44
N ILE A 561 -4.86 -17.86 1.90
CA ILE A 561 -4.56 -18.73 0.74
C ILE A 561 -5.61 -18.51 -0.34
N VAL A 562 -5.18 -18.36 -1.59
CA VAL A 562 -6.08 -18.23 -2.75
C VAL A 562 -6.88 -19.51 -2.94
N ARG A 563 -8.20 -19.41 -2.73
CA ARG A 563 -9.13 -20.53 -2.86
C ARG A 563 -9.22 -21.02 -4.30
N LEU A 564 -8.98 -22.32 -4.50
CA LEU A 564 -9.29 -23.05 -5.73
C LEU A 564 -10.74 -23.57 -5.66
N TYR A 565 -11.61 -23.15 -6.59
CA TYR A 565 -12.95 -23.71 -6.74
C TYR A 565 -12.91 -25.11 -7.37
N GLY A 566 -12.04 -25.29 -8.36
CA GLY A 566 -11.81 -26.54 -9.05
C GLY A 566 -10.92 -26.37 -10.28
N VAL A 567 -10.83 -27.43 -11.08
CA VAL A 567 -10.13 -27.42 -12.37
C VAL A 567 -11.10 -27.78 -13.49
N ALA A 568 -10.86 -27.24 -14.68
CA ALA A 568 -11.55 -27.59 -15.91
C ALA A 568 -10.53 -28.00 -16.97
N GLN A 569 -10.92 -28.85 -17.91
CA GLN A 569 -10.09 -29.15 -19.08
C GLN A 569 -10.68 -28.42 -20.29
N SER A 570 -9.95 -27.46 -20.85
CA SER A 570 -10.36 -26.81 -22.10
C SER A 570 -10.08 -27.75 -23.27
N LYS A 571 -11.11 -27.99 -24.09
CA LYS A 571 -10.91 -28.62 -25.40
C LYS A 571 -10.39 -27.59 -26.41
N LYS A 572 -10.90 -26.36 -26.36
CA LYS A 572 -10.55 -25.28 -27.31
C LYS A 572 -9.08 -24.85 -27.21
N LEU A 573 -8.52 -24.82 -26.00
CA LEU A 573 -7.13 -24.41 -25.74
C LEU A 573 -6.17 -25.60 -25.57
N ASN A 574 -6.67 -26.83 -25.55
CA ASN A 574 -5.94 -28.06 -25.16
C ASN A 574 -5.27 -28.00 -23.76
N SER A 575 -5.56 -26.97 -22.97
CA SER A 575 -4.95 -26.68 -21.67
C SER A 575 -5.86 -27.02 -20.50
N THR A 576 -5.24 -27.39 -19.38
CA THR A 576 -5.91 -27.43 -18.08
C THR A 576 -6.08 -26.01 -17.54
N LEU A 577 -7.27 -25.74 -17.00
CA LEU A 577 -7.69 -24.48 -16.41
C LEU A 577 -7.80 -24.64 -14.89
N MET A 578 -7.25 -23.71 -14.12
CA MET A 578 -7.48 -23.61 -12.68
C MET A 578 -8.42 -22.44 -12.40
N VAL A 579 -9.48 -22.69 -11.62
CA VAL A 579 -10.53 -21.70 -11.34
C VAL A 579 -10.39 -21.24 -9.89
N GLN A 580 -9.84 -20.04 -9.70
CA GLN A 580 -9.46 -19.45 -8.42
C GLN A 580 -10.37 -18.26 -8.05
N GLU A 581 -10.33 -17.80 -6.80
CA GLU A 581 -10.94 -16.52 -6.43
C GLU A 581 -10.24 -15.33 -7.10
N LEU A 582 -11.03 -14.30 -7.44
CA LEU A 582 -10.56 -13.12 -8.17
C LEU A 582 -10.05 -12.04 -7.21
N LEU A 583 -8.76 -11.70 -7.30
CA LEU A 583 -8.10 -10.68 -6.47
C LEU A 583 -7.65 -9.51 -7.36
N LEU A 584 -8.44 -8.43 -7.36
CA LEU A 584 -8.32 -7.32 -8.32
C LEU A 584 -7.18 -6.33 -8.05
N MET A 585 -6.47 -6.43 -6.93
CA MET A 585 -5.33 -5.53 -6.62
C MET A 585 -3.97 -6.06 -7.10
N GLY A 586 -3.93 -7.21 -7.78
CA GLY A 586 -2.69 -7.77 -8.34
C GLY A 586 -1.73 -8.30 -7.27
N SER A 587 -0.43 -8.33 -7.59
CA SER A 587 0.61 -8.84 -6.70
C SER A 587 1.12 -7.79 -5.71
N LEU A 588 1.56 -8.26 -4.55
CA LEU A 588 2.23 -7.43 -3.54
C LEU A 588 3.54 -6.85 -4.08
N LEU A 589 4.24 -7.56 -4.97
CA LEU A 589 5.45 -7.05 -5.63
C LEU A 589 5.17 -5.82 -6.50
N ASP A 590 4.09 -5.83 -7.27
CA ASP A 590 3.68 -4.70 -8.11
C ASP A 590 3.17 -3.53 -7.26
N TYR A 591 2.40 -3.83 -6.21
CA TYR A 591 1.95 -2.83 -5.24
C TYR A 591 3.13 -2.13 -4.54
N LEU A 592 4.10 -2.88 -4.04
CA LEU A 592 5.31 -2.36 -3.38
C LEU A 592 6.11 -1.43 -4.30
N LYS A 593 6.27 -1.80 -5.57
CA LYS A 593 6.97 -1.00 -6.59
C LYS A 593 6.21 0.27 -6.99
N ALA A 594 4.88 0.24 -6.95
CA ALA A 594 4.05 1.44 -7.16
C ALA A 594 4.04 2.37 -5.94
N HIS A 595 4.15 1.82 -4.72
CA HIS A 595 3.99 2.54 -3.45
C HIS A 595 5.28 2.56 -2.62
N VAL A 596 6.35 3.12 -3.18
CA VAL A 596 7.69 3.25 -2.55
C VAL A 596 7.72 4.26 -1.36
N THR A 597 6.58 4.88 -1.04
CA THR A 597 6.43 5.88 0.01
C THR A 597 6.22 5.26 1.40
N ASN A 598 6.45 6.04 2.47
CA ASN A 598 6.40 5.56 3.86
C ASN A 598 5.02 5.03 4.31
N SER A 599 3.93 5.33 3.61
CA SER A 599 2.57 4.86 3.95
C SER A 599 2.49 3.33 4.01
N ALA A 600 3.09 2.62 3.04
CA ALA A 600 3.02 1.17 2.96
C ALA A 600 3.76 0.44 4.12
N ARG A 601 4.79 1.05 4.71
CA ARG A 601 5.59 0.45 5.81
C ARG A 601 4.75 0.07 7.02
N SER A 602 3.65 0.78 7.27
CA SER A 602 2.70 0.49 8.35
C SER A 602 2.09 -0.93 8.28
N LEU A 603 1.97 -1.49 7.07
CA LEU A 603 1.31 -2.77 6.80
C LEU A 603 2.29 -3.95 6.67
N PHE A 604 3.61 -3.69 6.63
CA PHE A 604 4.62 -4.73 6.38
C PHE A 604 4.56 -5.87 7.41
N ALA A 605 4.41 -5.54 8.70
CA ALA A 605 4.28 -6.53 9.76
C ALA A 605 2.98 -7.37 9.62
N LEU A 606 1.89 -6.75 9.15
CA LEU A 606 0.59 -7.40 8.94
C LEU A 606 0.60 -8.35 7.73
N TRP A 607 1.28 -7.99 6.64
CA TRP A 607 1.47 -8.89 5.50
C TRP A 607 2.36 -10.07 5.85
N VAL A 608 3.52 -9.82 6.48
CA VAL A 608 4.46 -10.87 6.93
C VAL A 608 3.77 -11.85 7.89
N THR A 609 2.95 -11.35 8.82
CA THR A 609 2.14 -12.16 9.73
C THR A 609 1.12 -13.03 8.98
N GLN A 610 0.45 -12.48 7.97
CA GLN A 610 -0.51 -13.24 7.15
C GLN A 610 0.19 -14.34 6.31
N ILE A 611 1.36 -14.07 5.74
CA ILE A 611 2.15 -15.05 4.98
C ILE A 611 2.53 -16.22 5.89
N ILE A 612 3.07 -15.96 7.08
CA ILE A 612 3.45 -17.04 8.00
C ILE A 612 2.23 -17.87 8.44
N HIS A 613 1.07 -17.25 8.70
CA HIS A 613 -0.15 -18.01 9.02
C HIS A 613 -0.62 -18.91 7.86
N GLY A 614 -0.56 -18.42 6.61
CA GLY A 614 -0.86 -19.23 5.42
C GLY A 614 0.13 -20.39 5.24
N MET A 615 1.42 -20.12 5.37
CA MET A 615 2.46 -21.14 5.25
C MET A 615 2.45 -22.16 6.39
N ALA A 616 2.14 -21.76 7.63
CA ALA A 616 1.95 -22.69 8.75
C ALA A 616 0.75 -23.62 8.54
N TYR A 617 -0.31 -23.14 7.88
CA TYR A 617 -1.43 -23.99 7.46
C TYR A 617 -1.02 -24.98 6.36
N MET A 618 -0.22 -24.55 5.37
CA MET A 618 0.30 -25.41 4.31
C MET A 618 1.26 -26.48 4.85
N GLU A 619 2.20 -26.11 5.73
CA GLU A 619 3.09 -27.04 6.42
C GLU A 619 2.31 -28.07 7.25
N LYS A 620 1.28 -27.64 8.00
CA LYS A 620 0.35 -28.54 8.72
C LYS A 620 -0.41 -29.48 7.78
N LYS A 621 -0.70 -29.06 6.55
CA LYS A 621 -1.31 -29.86 5.48
C LYS A 621 -0.29 -30.69 4.68
N ARG A 622 1.01 -30.64 5.02
CA ARG A 622 2.14 -31.26 4.30
C ARG A 622 2.25 -30.82 2.83
N PHE A 623 1.90 -29.56 2.56
CA PHE A 623 1.98 -28.95 1.24
C PHE A 623 3.17 -27.99 1.17
N VAL A 624 4.03 -28.16 0.15
CA VAL A 624 5.22 -27.32 -0.10
C VAL A 624 4.89 -26.34 -1.23
N HIS A 625 5.22 -25.06 -1.06
CA HIS A 625 4.91 -24.01 -2.03
C HIS A 625 5.87 -24.00 -3.22
N ARG A 626 7.18 -24.21 -2.97
CA ARG A 626 8.29 -24.24 -3.95
C ARG A 626 8.61 -22.93 -4.69
N ASP A 627 7.72 -21.93 -4.68
CA ASP A 627 7.92 -20.61 -5.33
C ASP A 627 7.32 -19.47 -4.48
N LEU A 628 7.62 -19.44 -3.18
CA LEU A 628 7.14 -18.38 -2.29
C LEU A 628 7.96 -17.09 -2.49
N ALA A 629 7.31 -16.06 -3.04
CA ALA A 629 7.91 -14.78 -3.42
C ALA A 629 6.85 -13.67 -3.42
N ALA A 630 7.22 -12.39 -3.34
CA ALA A 630 6.25 -11.30 -3.28
C ALA A 630 5.35 -11.18 -4.53
N ARG A 631 5.82 -11.70 -5.69
CA ARG A 631 5.02 -11.87 -6.93
C ARG A 631 3.82 -12.82 -6.77
N ASN A 632 3.95 -13.81 -5.88
CA ASN A 632 2.96 -14.88 -5.66
C ASN A 632 2.15 -14.63 -4.38
N ILE A 633 2.24 -13.42 -3.81
CA ILE A 633 1.33 -12.90 -2.80
C ILE A 633 0.39 -11.93 -3.50
N LEU A 634 -0.91 -12.24 -3.55
CA LEU A 634 -1.93 -11.40 -4.17
C LEU A 634 -2.70 -10.60 -3.11
N MET A 635 -3.15 -9.39 -3.48
CA MET A 635 -3.83 -8.47 -2.56
C MET A 635 -5.36 -8.52 -2.73
N GLN A 636 -6.08 -8.64 -1.61
CA GLN A 636 -7.54 -8.50 -1.52
C GLN A 636 -7.95 -7.08 -1.08
N SER A 637 -7.17 -6.49 -0.18
CA SER A 637 -7.21 -5.08 0.22
C SER A 637 -5.80 -4.65 0.61
N HIS A 638 -5.59 -3.37 0.94
CA HIS A 638 -4.32 -2.92 1.53
C HIS A 638 -3.94 -3.73 2.79
N SER A 639 -4.91 -4.16 3.60
CA SER A 639 -4.69 -4.93 4.83
C SER A 639 -4.78 -6.46 4.68
N ARG A 640 -5.39 -7.00 3.61
CA ARG A 640 -5.60 -8.44 3.40
C ARG A 640 -4.83 -8.98 2.18
N ILE A 641 -3.99 -9.98 2.40
CA ILE A 641 -3.21 -10.67 1.36
C ILE A 641 -3.51 -12.18 1.31
N LYS A 642 -3.22 -12.82 0.17
CA LYS A 642 -3.35 -14.27 -0.03
C LYS A 642 -2.19 -14.85 -0.83
N ILE A 643 -1.72 -16.02 -0.41
CA ILE A 643 -0.70 -16.81 -1.10
C ILE A 643 -1.34 -17.49 -2.31
N SER A 644 -0.74 -17.32 -3.49
CA SER A 644 -1.15 -17.91 -4.76
C SER A 644 -0.07 -18.83 -5.34
N ASP A 645 -0.37 -19.58 -6.40
CA ASP A 645 0.61 -20.30 -7.23
C ASP A 645 1.48 -21.36 -6.52
N PHE A 646 1.08 -21.75 -5.32
CA PHE A 646 1.58 -22.90 -4.60
C PHE A 646 1.40 -24.20 -5.40
N GLY A 647 2.45 -25.02 -5.49
CA GLY A 647 2.39 -26.33 -6.15
C GLY A 647 2.30 -26.31 -7.68
N LEU A 648 2.69 -25.20 -8.34
CA LEU A 648 2.72 -25.14 -9.81
C LEU A 648 4.10 -25.44 -10.43
N SER A 649 5.16 -25.48 -9.63
CA SER A 649 6.45 -26.08 -10.02
C SER A 649 6.43 -27.58 -9.71
N ARG A 650 6.71 -28.38 -10.76
CA ARG A 650 6.44 -29.83 -10.82
C ARG A 650 7.10 -30.67 -9.73
N SER A 651 6.57 -31.88 -9.56
CA SER A 651 7.25 -33.04 -8.97
C SER A 651 8.68 -33.20 -9.52
N VAL A 652 9.64 -33.40 -8.61
CA VAL A 652 10.98 -33.91 -8.92
C VAL A 652 10.94 -35.39 -8.59
N ASP A 653 10.87 -36.24 -9.62
CA ASP A 653 11.02 -37.70 -9.48
C ASP A 653 11.61 -38.29 -10.78
N SER A 654 12.92 -38.11 -10.94
CA SER A 654 13.85 -38.95 -11.72
C SER A 654 15.25 -38.34 -11.65
N ASP A 655 16.29 -39.18 -11.62
CA ASP A 655 17.69 -38.77 -11.33
C ASP A 655 18.40 -38.01 -12.48
N ASN A 656 17.68 -37.20 -13.24
CA ASN A 656 18.21 -36.39 -14.33
C ASN A 656 18.15 -34.90 -13.99
N TYR A 657 19.30 -34.22 -14.09
CA TYR A 657 19.41 -32.76 -14.04
C TYR A 657 18.68 -32.14 -15.24
N TYR A 658 17.39 -31.81 -15.08
CA TYR A 658 16.60 -31.17 -16.11
C TYR A 658 17.00 -29.70 -16.32
N PHE A 659 18.04 -29.49 -17.12
CA PHE A 659 18.15 -28.30 -17.97
C PHE A 659 17.02 -28.35 -19.02
N GLN A 660 15.78 -28.11 -18.60
CA GLN A 660 14.65 -28.15 -19.52
C GLN A 660 14.70 -26.95 -20.47
N GLN A 661 14.84 -27.24 -21.77
CA GLN A 661 14.77 -26.26 -22.85
C GLN A 661 13.39 -25.61 -22.91
N SER A 662 13.22 -24.51 -22.17
CA SER A 662 12.11 -23.58 -22.27
C SER A 662 12.56 -22.20 -21.82
N ASP A 663 12.06 -21.15 -22.46
CA ASP A 663 12.43 -19.74 -22.18
C ASP A 663 11.80 -19.20 -20.87
N THR A 664 11.76 -20.03 -19.82
CA THR A 664 11.08 -19.73 -18.55
C THR A 664 12.12 -19.48 -17.45
N PRO A 665 12.29 -18.24 -16.96
CA PRO A 665 13.28 -17.94 -15.92
C PRO A 665 13.02 -18.71 -14.62
N ILE A 666 13.99 -19.49 -14.16
CA ILE A 666 13.93 -20.22 -12.88
C ILE A 666 14.13 -19.23 -11.72
N PRO A 667 13.34 -19.26 -10.64
CA PRO A 667 13.41 -18.31 -9.54
C PRO A 667 14.57 -18.61 -8.54
N ILE A 668 15.79 -18.80 -9.07
CA ILE A 668 17.00 -19.22 -8.34
C ILE A 668 17.26 -18.36 -7.09
N ALA A 669 17.04 -17.05 -7.18
CA ALA A 669 17.20 -16.10 -6.07
C ALA A 669 16.25 -16.30 -4.87
N TRP A 670 15.25 -17.19 -4.95
CA TRP A 670 14.35 -17.57 -3.83
C TRP A 670 14.62 -18.97 -3.29
N TYR A 671 15.50 -19.75 -3.89
CA TYR A 671 15.75 -21.15 -3.53
C TYR A 671 16.77 -21.28 -2.38
N ALA A 672 16.57 -22.30 -1.55
CA ALA A 672 17.47 -22.65 -0.45
C ALA A 672 18.72 -23.42 -0.96
N PRO A 673 19.82 -23.47 -0.19
CA PRO A 673 21.02 -24.24 -0.53
C PRO A 673 20.75 -25.69 -0.99
N GLU A 674 19.87 -26.42 -0.30
CA GLU A 674 19.50 -27.79 -0.65
C GLU A 674 18.59 -27.87 -1.89
N SER A 675 17.83 -26.81 -2.18
CA SER A 675 17.02 -26.71 -3.40
C SER A 675 17.87 -26.38 -4.62
N LEU A 676 18.95 -25.60 -4.44
CA LEU A 676 19.93 -25.25 -5.47
C LEU A 676 20.89 -26.41 -5.78
N ASN A 677 21.39 -27.10 -4.75
CA ASN A 677 22.45 -28.12 -4.89
C ASN A 677 21.93 -29.57 -4.98
N GLN A 678 20.70 -29.85 -4.51
CA GLN A 678 20.14 -31.21 -4.43
C GLN A 678 18.71 -31.31 -4.98
N SER A 679 18.18 -30.26 -5.61
CA SER A 679 16.78 -30.16 -6.06
C SER A 679 15.74 -30.48 -4.96
N LYS A 680 16.12 -30.30 -3.69
CA LYS A 680 15.34 -30.73 -2.52
C LYS A 680 14.40 -29.62 -2.07
N PHE A 681 13.09 -29.88 -2.11
CA PHE A 681 12.05 -28.93 -1.70
C PHE A 681 11.26 -29.45 -0.48
N THR A 682 11.15 -28.63 0.56
CA THR A 682 10.49 -28.95 1.83
C THR A 682 9.88 -27.69 2.46
N SER A 683 9.10 -27.81 3.53
CA SER A 683 8.66 -26.65 4.33
C SER A 683 9.85 -25.78 4.80
N LYS A 684 11.03 -26.38 5.05
CA LYS A 684 12.24 -25.66 5.45
C LYS A 684 12.94 -24.94 4.29
N SER A 685 12.72 -25.35 3.03
CA SER A 685 13.15 -24.55 1.87
C SER A 685 12.16 -23.40 1.62
N ASP A 686 10.85 -23.61 1.81
CA ASP A 686 9.88 -22.52 1.77
C ASP A 686 10.15 -21.46 2.85
N VAL A 687 10.67 -21.83 4.03
CA VAL A 687 11.12 -20.88 5.07
C VAL A 687 12.26 -19.98 4.56
N TRP A 688 13.18 -20.51 3.77
CA TRP A 688 14.23 -19.70 3.12
C TRP A 688 13.61 -18.71 2.13
N SER A 689 12.73 -19.18 1.25
CA SER A 689 11.98 -18.36 0.29
C SER A 689 11.12 -17.29 0.97
N PHE A 690 10.54 -17.60 2.13
CA PHE A 690 9.86 -16.65 3.00
C PHE A 690 10.81 -15.56 3.52
N GLY A 691 12.03 -15.91 3.95
CA GLY A 691 13.05 -14.93 4.34
C GLY A 691 13.37 -13.95 3.19
N ILE A 692 13.50 -14.46 1.97
CA ILE A 692 13.68 -13.63 0.75
C ILE A 692 12.44 -12.77 0.49
N THR A 693 11.23 -13.32 0.59
CA THR A 693 9.95 -12.59 0.44
C THR A 693 9.81 -11.46 1.46
N MET A 694 10.25 -11.71 2.70
CA MET A 694 10.28 -10.71 3.77
C MET A 694 11.29 -9.60 3.45
N TRP A 695 12.42 -9.92 2.84
CA TRP A 695 13.39 -8.93 2.34
C TRP A 695 12.84 -8.11 1.16
N GLU A 696 12.11 -8.73 0.21
CA GLU A 696 11.40 -8.00 -0.86
C GLU A 696 10.43 -6.96 -0.28
N ILE A 697 9.62 -7.35 0.71
CA ILE A 697 8.67 -6.44 1.39
C ILE A 697 9.41 -5.23 1.99
N TYR A 698 10.45 -5.47 2.79
CA TYR A 698 11.20 -4.40 3.44
C TYR A 698 12.12 -3.60 2.50
N THR A 699 12.23 -3.98 1.22
CA THR A 699 12.96 -3.25 0.15
C THR A 699 12.04 -2.75 -0.98
N PHE A 700 10.72 -2.72 -0.78
CA PHE A 700 9.73 -2.28 -1.77
C PHE A 700 9.82 -3.01 -3.12
N GLY A 701 10.08 -4.31 -3.08
CA GLY A 701 10.15 -5.14 -4.28
C GLY A 701 11.46 -5.03 -5.06
N THR A 702 12.55 -4.64 -4.41
CA THR A 702 13.91 -4.72 -4.99
C THR A 702 14.24 -6.18 -5.33
N TYR A 703 14.93 -6.42 -6.44
CA TYR A 703 15.32 -7.77 -6.83
C TYR A 703 16.42 -8.32 -5.90
N PRO A 704 16.26 -9.53 -5.31
CA PRO A 704 17.28 -10.11 -4.43
C PRO A 704 18.62 -10.32 -5.15
N TYR A 705 19.73 -10.15 -4.43
CA TYR A 705 21.11 -10.25 -4.92
C TYR A 705 21.51 -9.24 -6.02
N GLY A 706 20.59 -8.37 -6.48
CA GLY A 706 20.89 -7.22 -7.35
C GLY A 706 21.32 -7.63 -8.76
N THR A 707 22.61 -7.47 -9.07
CA THR A 707 23.21 -7.76 -10.39
C THR A 707 24.02 -9.07 -10.40
N MET A 708 23.99 -9.84 -9.31
CA MET A 708 24.67 -11.14 -9.20
C MET A 708 24.09 -12.16 -10.19
N HIS A 709 24.94 -12.91 -10.87
CA HIS A 709 24.55 -13.97 -11.79
C HIS A 709 24.09 -15.23 -11.02
N ASN A 710 23.24 -16.05 -11.65
CA ASN A 710 22.61 -17.19 -10.98
C ASN A 710 23.63 -18.23 -10.45
N GLU A 711 24.74 -18.37 -11.16
CA GLU A 711 25.87 -19.24 -10.86
C GLU A 711 26.64 -18.78 -9.61
N GLU A 712 26.63 -17.48 -9.30
CA GLU A 712 27.35 -16.87 -8.18
C GLU A 712 26.58 -16.95 -6.86
N ILE A 713 25.24 -17.06 -6.91
CA ILE A 713 24.35 -17.03 -5.75
C ILE A 713 24.66 -18.17 -4.76
N TYR A 714 24.86 -19.41 -5.23
CA TYR A 714 25.17 -20.53 -4.34
C TYR A 714 26.57 -20.41 -3.68
N PRO A 715 27.67 -20.14 -4.40
CA PRO A 715 28.98 -19.83 -3.79
C PRO A 715 28.93 -18.67 -2.78
N TYR A 716 28.18 -17.61 -3.06
CA TYR A 716 27.99 -16.49 -2.12
C TYR A 716 27.27 -16.94 -0.84
N ILE A 717 26.21 -17.76 -0.95
CA ILE A 717 25.50 -18.31 0.21
C ILE A 717 26.36 -19.29 1.01
N ALA A 718 27.12 -20.16 0.34
CA ALA A 718 27.98 -21.18 0.95
C ALA A 718 29.17 -20.57 1.71
N SER A 719 29.71 -19.45 1.25
CA SER A 719 30.73 -18.64 1.95
C SER A 719 30.17 -17.80 3.11
N GLY A 720 28.88 -17.97 3.47
CA GLY A 720 28.22 -17.26 4.57
C GLY A 720 27.59 -15.92 4.20
N GLY A 721 27.69 -15.51 2.94
CA GLY A 721 27.05 -14.29 2.41
C GLY A 721 25.53 -14.34 2.49
N ARG A 722 24.89 -13.21 2.82
CA ARG A 722 23.44 -13.05 2.97
C ARG A 722 23.04 -11.63 2.56
N LEU A 723 21.82 -11.46 2.06
CA LEU A 723 21.27 -10.15 1.68
C LEU A 723 21.38 -9.15 2.85
N HIS A 724 21.76 -7.90 2.54
CA HIS A 724 21.97 -6.87 3.55
C HIS A 724 20.67 -6.51 4.28
N ARG A 725 20.76 -5.91 5.48
CA ARG A 725 19.58 -5.37 6.17
C ARG A 725 18.96 -4.23 5.34
N PRO A 726 17.64 -4.26 5.05
CA PRO A 726 16.98 -3.18 4.31
C PRO A 726 16.95 -1.84 5.05
N SER A 727 16.87 -0.73 4.31
CA SER A 727 16.73 0.60 4.91
C SER A 727 15.36 0.76 5.60
N GLY A 728 15.38 1.18 6.87
CA GLY A 728 14.18 1.24 7.73
C GLY A 728 13.74 -0.10 8.33
N CYS A 729 14.41 -1.23 8.03
CA CYS A 729 14.16 -2.51 8.69
C CYS A 729 14.83 -2.55 10.07
N SER A 730 14.10 -2.94 11.12
CA SER A 730 14.66 -3.06 12.47
C SER A 730 15.64 -4.25 12.57
N SER A 731 16.56 -4.22 13.54
CA SER A 731 17.45 -5.37 13.77
C SER A 731 16.68 -6.62 14.22
N SER A 732 15.54 -6.46 14.92
CA SER A 732 14.65 -7.56 15.34
C SER A 732 13.98 -8.22 14.13
N VAL A 733 13.51 -7.41 13.16
CA VAL A 733 12.92 -7.87 11.91
C VAL A 733 13.98 -8.58 11.04
N TYR A 734 15.18 -8.02 10.91
CA TYR A 734 16.26 -8.62 10.12
C TYR A 734 16.82 -9.90 10.75
N GLU A 735 16.83 -10.02 12.08
CA GLU A 735 17.21 -11.24 12.78
C GLU A 735 16.28 -12.42 12.42
N ILE A 736 14.99 -12.17 12.20
CA ILE A 736 14.06 -13.19 11.69
C ILE A 736 14.46 -13.63 10.27
N MET A 737 14.82 -12.69 9.38
CA MET A 737 15.33 -13.03 8.04
C MET A 737 16.60 -13.88 8.13
N ARG A 738 17.53 -13.54 9.04
CA ARG A 738 18.77 -14.30 9.29
C ARG A 738 18.49 -15.73 9.76
N GLN A 739 17.52 -15.93 10.63
CA GLN A 739 17.09 -17.26 11.10
C GLN A 739 16.42 -18.07 9.98
N CYS A 740 15.65 -17.44 9.09
CA CYS A 740 15.14 -18.07 7.86
C CYS A 740 16.27 -18.49 6.90
N TRP A 741 17.44 -17.83 6.96
CA TRP A 741 18.60 -18.10 6.11
C TRP A 741 19.75 -18.86 6.80
N MET A 742 19.47 -19.65 7.84
CA MET A 742 20.43 -20.65 8.31
C MET A 742 20.78 -21.61 7.16
N PHE A 743 22.06 -21.92 6.98
CA PHE A 743 22.51 -22.72 5.82
C PHE A 743 21.90 -24.12 5.88
N GLU A 744 22.01 -24.79 7.02
CA GLU A 744 21.38 -26.06 7.29
C GLU A 744 19.86 -25.95 7.43
N ALA A 745 19.14 -26.84 6.74
CA ALA A 745 17.67 -26.84 6.74
C ALA A 745 17.06 -27.28 8.10
N HIS A 746 17.84 -27.93 8.96
CA HIS A 746 17.39 -28.30 10.30
C HIS A 746 17.39 -27.09 11.26
N ASP A 747 18.40 -26.22 11.18
CA ASP A 747 18.55 -25.01 12.02
C ASP A 747 17.51 -23.90 11.76
N ARG A 748 16.95 -23.83 10.55
CA ARG A 748 15.87 -22.88 10.23
C ARG A 748 14.63 -23.18 11.08
N PRO A 749 13.90 -22.19 11.63
CA PRO A 749 12.63 -22.44 12.31
C PRO A 749 11.57 -23.01 11.36
N SER A 750 10.57 -23.73 11.89
CA SER A 750 9.33 -24.04 11.15
C SER A 750 8.38 -22.82 11.11
N PHE A 751 7.36 -22.82 10.26
CA PHE A 751 6.40 -21.71 10.24
C PHE A 751 5.60 -21.57 11.56
N PRO A 752 5.17 -22.65 12.25
CA PRO A 752 4.62 -22.58 13.61
C PRO A 752 5.57 -22.01 14.66
N GLU A 753 6.89 -22.12 14.48
CA GLU A 753 7.88 -21.50 15.36
C GLU A 753 8.09 -20.02 15.01
N LEU A 754 8.10 -19.67 13.72
CA LEU A 754 8.06 -18.27 13.27
C LEU A 754 6.85 -17.51 13.84
N LEU A 755 5.67 -18.14 13.96
CA LEU A 755 4.52 -17.53 14.64
C LEU A 755 4.79 -17.21 16.11
N LYS A 756 5.45 -18.11 16.85
CA LYS A 756 5.84 -17.87 18.26
C LYS A 756 6.89 -16.76 18.34
N ILE A 757 7.85 -16.73 17.42
CA ILE A 757 8.88 -15.69 17.34
C ILE A 757 8.22 -14.33 17.06
N LEU A 758 7.29 -14.23 16.10
CA LEU A 758 6.53 -13.00 15.84
C LEU A 758 5.73 -12.53 17.06
N GLY A 759 4.99 -13.44 17.72
CA GLY A 759 4.20 -13.11 18.91
C GLY A 759 5.03 -12.50 20.05
N ASN A 760 6.33 -12.82 20.10
CA ASN A 760 7.29 -12.31 21.08
C ASN A 760 8.05 -11.05 20.60
N ARG A 761 7.76 -10.48 19.41
CA ARG A 761 8.35 -9.23 18.93
C ARG A 761 7.31 -8.10 18.92
N SER A 762 7.62 -6.99 19.59
CA SER A 762 6.76 -5.81 19.68
C SER A 762 6.24 -5.30 18.33
N GLU A 763 7.07 -5.32 17.28
CA GLU A 763 6.67 -4.87 15.94
C GLU A 763 5.57 -5.73 15.29
N PHE A 764 5.31 -6.93 15.79
CA PHE A 764 4.33 -7.87 15.22
C PHE A 764 3.15 -8.16 16.16
N VAL A 765 3.16 -7.74 17.43
CA VAL A 765 2.05 -7.99 18.37
C VAL A 765 0.72 -7.46 17.83
N SER A 766 0.70 -6.20 17.38
CA SER A 766 -0.50 -5.59 16.75
C SER A 766 -0.92 -6.33 15.47
N ALA A 767 0.05 -6.74 14.63
CA ALA A 767 -0.21 -7.49 13.41
C ALA A 767 -0.82 -8.88 13.67
N VAL A 768 -0.36 -9.60 14.70
CA VAL A 768 -0.90 -10.90 15.13
C VAL A 768 -2.30 -10.75 15.72
N GLN A 769 -2.52 -9.75 16.57
CA GLN A 769 -3.85 -9.43 17.11
C GLN A 769 -4.84 -9.06 15.99
N HIS A 770 -4.42 -8.18 15.07
CA HIS A 770 -5.22 -7.77 13.91
C HIS A 770 -5.53 -8.96 13.01
N PHE A 771 -4.56 -9.86 12.74
CA PHE A 771 -4.85 -11.08 11.98
C PHE A 771 -5.86 -12.00 12.68
N HIS A 772 -5.77 -12.18 14.00
CA HIS A 772 -6.76 -12.96 14.75
C HIS A 772 -8.16 -12.32 14.79
N GLN A 773 -8.27 -10.99 14.63
CA GLN A 773 -9.55 -10.32 14.40
C GLN A 773 -10.04 -10.54 12.96
N LEU A 774 -9.16 -10.40 11.96
CA LEU A 774 -9.48 -10.62 10.54
C LEU A 774 -9.80 -12.08 10.16
N SER A 775 -9.49 -13.06 11.02
CA SER A 775 -9.73 -14.49 10.77
C SER A 775 -10.89 -15.08 11.59
N ARG A 776 -11.54 -14.26 12.43
CA ARG A 776 -12.82 -14.58 13.09
C ARG A 776 -14.04 -14.03 12.32
N ASN A 777 -13.80 -13.23 11.28
CA ASN A 777 -14.78 -12.55 10.41
C ASN A 777 -14.55 -12.91 8.92
#